data_AF-A0AAX0H8T1-F1
#
_entry.id   AF-A0AAX0H8T1-F1
#
_cell.length_a   1.000
_cell.length_b   1.000
_cell.length_c   1.000
_cell.angle_alpha   90.00
_cell.angle_beta   90.00
_cell.angle_gamma   90.00
#
_symmetry.space_group_name_H-M   'P 1'
#
loop_
_entity.id
_entity.type
_entity.pdbx_description
1 polymer ?
#
loop_
_entity_poly.entity_id
_entity_poly.type
_entity_poly.pdbx_seq_one_letter_code
_entity_poly.pdbx_strand_id
1 'polypeptide(L)'
;ANAIVTANVATSMSLNINATKTAQSLTLNAAKLKDLVVTNKSVGGFTVKGTVNSLDTLSNLNVTTDGGFKFDTITGLAGVSTVTLSGTNDNSAVTLGTLGKEEATQGIALNASGLKAGLIVGNTSTKGSININLNAMSGDATLGTADSKTDNLTISANGVEGNFATEALTSAASTTVSLTNVKGASTIASLTAATASLAIENTGNVTITSASTASAGDFSINANNASGLTTNNITATNGAISINANGVSTIAVGALSAKSVTLNAGDASTSVKAGAISAESVNVDLSKVLGTTTVGKITSDNIVYKASELSADTTGKIELSSKGTTQNFKADVTGSLGNDKIALTTVAATSSVTLSGDLGVGNDTVEINKTAAADALKSVNLSGLTNYASSETELKAAASDTLTFNGGSGTDHVEVSGTDITSLIITGDFGEGGTDKLSLGKAAAAITGAAGSAVTIDITKVTNVDSTEINFTNGAVDMSTNALTIKGSNSNDEVTLKLVTATTKVKVDGDLGNQSGDEFTLDVSNATATVTHIDLSALSTTKGIIDISTLTSALADVKGTKGNDIITLGDKASTAKGEGISIDGGDGNDTFVFKDTAKVTAVTDDNNVESSVIKNFTVGDKIKFDSFNTTNTFLLATGTVDDASAIELKTKFVDANITVVAGLNGVVNGDIFAYVNGSDTYVVYNKAGGTANKLDADDIVVKLAGVKVGTDFNLQLTNGELHAVAIA
;
A
#
# COMPACT_ATOMS: atom_id res chain seq x y z
N ALA A 1 5.48 9.78 -78.38
CA ALA A 1 4.24 9.15 -78.88
C ALA A 1 3.80 8.10 -77.87
N ASN A 2 2.54 8.12 -77.41
CA ASN A 2 2.02 7.07 -76.55
C ASN A 2 1.69 5.86 -77.43
N ALA A 3 2.41 4.75 -77.25
CA ALA A 3 2.00 3.49 -77.86
C ALA A 3 0.65 3.05 -77.27
N ILE A 4 -0.20 2.41 -78.06
CA ILE A 4 -1.46 1.80 -77.61
C ILE A 4 -1.44 0.33 -78.02
N VAL A 5 -1.65 -0.57 -77.06
CA VAL A 5 -1.78 -2.01 -77.29
C VAL A 5 -3.16 -2.45 -76.82
N THR A 6 -3.94 -3.02 -77.73
CA THR A 6 -5.24 -3.63 -77.44
C THR A 6 -5.16 -5.12 -77.72
N ALA A 7 -5.25 -5.93 -76.66
CA ALA A 7 -5.05 -7.38 -76.71
C ALA A 7 -6.13 -8.11 -75.87
N ASN A 8 -7.39 -7.90 -76.23
CA ASN A 8 -8.57 -8.32 -75.43
C ASN A 8 -8.70 -9.83 -75.17
N VAL A 9 -7.98 -10.67 -75.91
CA VAL A 9 -7.99 -12.14 -75.74
C VAL A 9 -6.67 -12.71 -75.24
N ALA A 10 -5.61 -11.90 -75.14
CA ALA A 10 -4.32 -12.37 -74.68
C ALA A 10 -4.38 -12.74 -73.20
N THR A 11 -3.90 -13.93 -72.87
CA THR A 11 -3.78 -14.41 -71.48
C THR A 11 -2.38 -14.17 -70.92
N SER A 12 -1.38 -13.95 -71.77
CA SER A 12 -0.01 -13.63 -71.38
C SER A 12 0.59 -12.53 -72.27
N MET A 13 1.47 -11.71 -71.70
CA MET A 13 2.16 -10.63 -72.40
C MET A 13 3.54 -10.37 -71.82
N SER A 14 4.51 -10.08 -72.69
CA SER A 14 5.84 -9.60 -72.32
C SER A 14 6.10 -8.24 -72.96
N LEU A 15 6.50 -7.27 -72.14
CA LEU A 15 6.86 -5.92 -72.55
C LEU A 15 8.35 -5.71 -72.32
N ASN A 16 9.10 -5.46 -73.40
CA ASN A 16 10.53 -5.17 -73.34
C ASN A 16 10.78 -3.73 -73.78
N ILE A 17 11.18 -2.89 -72.82
CA ILE A 17 11.45 -1.47 -73.06
C ILE A 17 12.96 -1.28 -73.16
N ASN A 18 13.39 -0.73 -74.30
CA ASN A 18 14.80 -0.50 -74.58
C ASN A 18 15.41 0.56 -73.65
N ALA A 19 16.73 0.52 -73.53
CA ALA A 19 17.48 1.49 -72.75
C ALA A 19 17.38 2.89 -73.35
N THR A 20 16.82 3.83 -72.59
CA THR A 20 16.70 5.25 -72.94
C THR A 20 16.86 6.12 -71.71
N LYS A 21 17.29 7.38 -71.90
CA LYS A 21 17.37 8.37 -70.81
C LYS A 21 16.02 9.05 -70.51
N THR A 22 15.03 8.90 -71.37
CA THR A 22 13.70 9.53 -71.25
C THR A 22 12.66 8.55 -70.70
N ALA A 23 11.66 9.07 -69.99
CA ALA A 23 10.53 8.28 -69.53
C ALA A 23 9.70 7.77 -70.71
N GLN A 24 9.28 6.51 -70.64
CA GLN A 24 8.48 5.83 -71.65
C GLN A 24 7.06 5.55 -71.13
N SER A 25 6.09 5.45 -72.04
CA SER A 25 4.69 5.16 -71.69
C SER A 25 3.98 4.28 -72.72
N LEU A 26 3.05 3.45 -72.23
CA LEU A 26 2.19 2.59 -73.03
C LEU A 26 0.76 2.63 -72.47
N THR A 27 -0.24 2.78 -73.33
CA THR A 27 -1.63 2.45 -72.98
C THR A 27 -1.91 0.98 -73.30
N LEU A 28 -2.27 0.19 -72.30
CA LEU A 28 -2.55 -1.24 -72.40
C LEU A 28 -4.03 -1.53 -72.10
N ASN A 29 -4.71 -2.17 -73.05
CA ASN A 29 -6.08 -2.68 -72.89
C ASN A 29 -6.07 -4.20 -73.10
N ALA A 30 -6.10 -4.98 -72.01
CA ALA A 30 -5.95 -6.45 -72.07
C ALA A 30 -6.81 -7.16 -71.00
N ALA A 31 -8.13 -7.13 -71.17
CA ALA A 31 -9.10 -7.57 -70.15
C ALA A 31 -9.01 -9.05 -69.70
N LYS A 32 -8.35 -9.92 -70.46
CA LYS A 32 -8.18 -11.36 -70.14
C LYS A 32 -6.75 -11.74 -69.74
N LEU A 33 -5.88 -10.75 -69.57
CA LEU A 33 -4.46 -10.95 -69.28
C LEU A 33 -4.30 -11.55 -67.88
N LYS A 34 -3.69 -12.72 -67.79
CA LYS A 34 -3.35 -13.38 -66.52
C LYS A 34 -1.88 -13.19 -66.14
N ASP A 35 -0.99 -13.15 -67.13
CA ASP A 35 0.46 -13.06 -66.92
C ASP A 35 1.04 -11.83 -67.64
N LEU A 36 1.68 -10.93 -66.89
CA LEU A 36 2.38 -9.77 -67.43
C LEU A 36 3.84 -9.78 -66.98
N VAL A 37 4.75 -9.81 -67.94
CA VAL A 37 6.20 -9.65 -67.72
C VAL A 37 6.65 -8.30 -68.30
N VAL A 38 7.33 -7.48 -67.50
CA VAL A 38 7.88 -6.19 -67.92
C VAL A 38 9.38 -6.17 -67.66
N THR A 39 10.17 -6.00 -68.71
CA THR A 39 11.60 -5.70 -68.62
C THR A 39 11.81 -4.26 -69.06
N ASN A 40 11.98 -3.34 -68.10
CA ASN A 40 12.22 -1.94 -68.36
C ASN A 40 13.70 -1.58 -68.23
N LYS A 41 14.39 -1.38 -69.36
CA LYS A 41 15.78 -0.86 -69.35
C LYS A 41 15.86 0.67 -69.43
N SER A 42 14.73 1.37 -69.50
CA SER A 42 14.72 2.83 -69.50
C SER A 42 14.98 3.35 -68.10
N VAL A 43 16.15 3.99 -67.92
CA VAL A 43 16.54 4.65 -66.67
C VAL A 43 15.69 5.89 -66.38
N GLY A 44 15.02 6.45 -67.39
CA GLY A 44 14.04 7.54 -67.24
C GLY A 44 12.67 7.05 -66.75
N GLY A 45 12.45 5.73 -66.70
CA GLY A 45 11.23 5.09 -66.21
C GLY A 45 10.25 4.64 -67.29
N PHE A 46 9.24 3.88 -66.87
CA PHE A 46 8.18 3.31 -67.69
C PHE A 46 6.82 3.37 -66.98
N THR A 47 5.82 3.92 -67.66
CA THR A 47 4.46 4.05 -67.14
C THR A 47 3.46 3.28 -67.99
N VAL A 48 2.69 2.40 -67.37
CA VAL A 48 1.55 1.74 -68.01
C VAL A 48 0.25 2.48 -67.68
N LYS A 49 -0.48 2.86 -68.72
CA LYS A 49 -1.82 3.46 -68.66
C LYS A 49 -2.85 2.43 -69.15
N GLY A 50 -4.11 2.63 -68.81
CA GLY A 50 -5.24 1.82 -69.26
C GLY A 50 -6.56 2.35 -68.71
N THR A 51 -7.67 1.69 -68.99
CA THR A 51 -8.91 1.98 -68.26
C THR A 51 -8.81 1.44 -66.83
N VAL A 52 -9.55 2.04 -65.91
CA VAL A 52 -9.77 1.46 -64.57
C VAL A 52 -10.24 0.01 -64.75
N ASN A 53 -9.73 -0.89 -63.90
CA ASN A 53 -10.04 -2.34 -63.89
C ASN A 53 -9.61 -3.13 -65.14
N SER A 54 -8.85 -2.53 -66.08
CA SER A 54 -8.41 -3.22 -67.31
C SER A 54 -7.52 -4.45 -67.06
N LEU A 55 -6.97 -4.60 -65.85
CA LEU A 55 -6.09 -5.68 -65.43
C LEU A 55 -6.65 -6.48 -64.23
N ASP A 56 -7.95 -6.45 -63.97
CA ASP A 56 -8.58 -7.18 -62.86
C ASP A 56 -8.41 -8.71 -62.95
N THR A 57 -8.13 -9.24 -64.14
CA THR A 57 -7.87 -10.67 -64.36
C THR A 57 -6.40 -11.07 -64.22
N LEU A 58 -5.50 -10.09 -64.04
CA LEU A 58 -4.07 -10.30 -63.91
C LEU A 58 -3.79 -11.07 -62.62
N SER A 59 -3.17 -12.24 -62.75
CA SER A 59 -2.79 -13.09 -61.62
C SER A 59 -1.30 -12.99 -61.30
N ASN A 60 -0.45 -12.86 -62.32
CA ASN A 60 1.00 -12.83 -62.17
C ASN A 60 1.57 -11.56 -62.82
N LEU A 61 2.29 -10.77 -62.02
CA LEU A 61 3.03 -9.59 -62.48
C LEU A 61 4.52 -9.78 -62.18
N ASN A 62 5.36 -9.78 -63.21
CA ASN A 62 6.81 -9.82 -63.06
C ASN A 62 7.43 -8.56 -63.68
N VAL A 63 8.17 -7.78 -62.89
CA VAL A 63 8.80 -6.54 -63.32
C VAL A 63 10.29 -6.57 -62.98
N THR A 64 11.13 -6.33 -63.98
CA THR A 64 12.55 -5.99 -63.81
C THR A 64 12.77 -4.60 -64.38
N THR A 65 13.30 -3.66 -63.59
CA THR A 65 13.38 -2.24 -63.99
C THR A 65 14.71 -1.58 -63.64
N ASP A 66 15.25 -0.81 -64.60
CA ASP A 66 16.41 0.07 -64.42
C ASP A 66 16.01 1.51 -64.03
N GLY A 67 14.75 1.89 -64.25
CA GLY A 67 14.18 3.19 -63.83
C GLY A 67 12.91 3.01 -63.00
N GLY A 68 12.13 4.07 -62.82
CA GLY A 68 10.83 3.97 -62.15
C GLY A 68 9.80 3.21 -62.99
N PHE A 69 9.08 2.25 -62.40
CA PHE A 69 7.93 1.57 -63.00
C PHE A 69 6.65 1.91 -62.24
N LYS A 70 5.57 2.27 -62.96
CA LYS A 70 4.27 2.47 -62.33
C LYS A 70 3.08 2.20 -63.25
N PHE A 71 1.94 1.97 -62.61
CA PHE A 71 0.62 2.15 -63.22
C PHE A 71 0.11 3.57 -62.93
N ASP A 72 -0.46 4.24 -63.94
CA ASP A 72 -0.95 5.62 -63.81
C ASP A 72 -2.46 5.68 -63.59
N THR A 73 -3.24 5.32 -64.61
CA THR A 73 -4.71 5.33 -64.57
C THR A 73 -5.33 4.01 -64.06
N ILE A 74 -4.50 2.97 -63.92
CA ILE A 74 -4.90 1.68 -63.35
C ILE A 74 -4.62 1.76 -61.86
N THR A 75 -5.68 1.87 -61.06
CA THR A 75 -5.59 2.16 -59.62
C THR A 75 -5.40 0.91 -58.75
N GLY A 76 -5.57 -0.29 -59.30
CA GLY A 76 -5.38 -1.54 -58.59
C GLY A 76 -5.35 -2.77 -59.49
N LEU A 77 -4.95 -3.90 -58.91
CA LEU A 77 -4.78 -5.21 -59.54
C LEU A 77 -5.62 -6.24 -58.77
N ALA A 78 -6.94 -6.24 -58.99
CA ALA A 78 -7.90 -6.98 -58.17
C ALA A 78 -7.73 -8.51 -58.19
N GLY A 79 -7.18 -9.07 -59.26
CA GLY A 79 -7.04 -10.53 -59.44
C GLY A 79 -5.67 -11.10 -59.06
N VAL A 80 -4.74 -10.26 -58.61
CA VAL A 80 -3.33 -10.65 -58.48
C VAL A 80 -3.15 -11.72 -57.40
N SER A 81 -2.27 -12.68 -57.66
CA SER A 81 -1.83 -13.69 -56.70
C SER A 81 -0.33 -13.64 -56.46
N THR A 82 0.45 -13.32 -57.50
CA THR A 82 1.92 -13.21 -57.40
C THR A 82 2.41 -11.94 -58.06
N VAL A 83 3.22 -11.18 -57.33
CA VAL A 83 3.93 -9.99 -57.83
C VAL A 83 5.41 -10.17 -57.55
N THR A 84 6.24 -10.16 -58.59
CA THR A 84 7.71 -10.23 -58.48
C THR A 84 8.32 -8.96 -59.05
N LEU A 85 9.07 -8.23 -58.23
CA LEU A 85 9.69 -6.95 -58.56
C LEU A 85 11.19 -7.03 -58.36
N SER A 86 11.96 -6.53 -59.32
CA SER A 86 13.42 -6.53 -59.26
C SER A 86 14.02 -5.29 -59.93
N GLY A 87 15.18 -4.87 -59.44
CA GLY A 87 15.99 -3.82 -60.03
C GLY A 87 17.42 -3.92 -59.54
N THR A 88 18.37 -3.35 -60.30
CA THR A 88 19.78 -3.27 -59.89
C THR A 88 20.39 -1.88 -60.09
N ASN A 89 19.72 -1.04 -60.91
CA ASN A 89 20.11 0.33 -61.17
C ASN A 89 19.73 1.24 -59.99
N ASP A 90 20.50 2.31 -59.77
CA ASP A 90 20.24 3.25 -58.68
C ASP A 90 18.90 3.98 -58.82
N ASN A 91 18.37 4.09 -60.06
CA ASN A 91 17.06 4.68 -60.36
C ASN A 91 15.90 3.66 -60.32
N SER A 92 16.16 2.40 -59.98
CA SER A 92 15.13 1.36 -59.98
C SER A 92 14.12 1.59 -58.85
N ALA A 93 12.89 1.92 -59.23
CA ALA A 93 11.78 2.14 -58.29
C ALA A 93 10.50 1.50 -58.83
N VAL A 94 9.60 1.11 -57.94
CA VAL A 94 8.28 0.60 -58.32
C VAL A 94 7.18 1.28 -57.51
N THR A 95 6.12 1.72 -58.17
CA THR A 95 4.89 2.21 -57.54
C THR A 95 3.69 1.42 -58.06
N LEU A 96 3.02 0.71 -57.16
CA LEU A 96 1.79 -0.04 -57.43
C LEU A 96 0.62 0.55 -56.64
N GLY A 97 -0.58 0.49 -57.22
CA GLY A 97 -1.83 0.77 -56.53
C GLY A 97 -2.25 -0.39 -55.62
N THR A 98 -3.56 -0.56 -55.42
CA THR A 98 -4.11 -1.64 -54.58
C THR A 98 -3.82 -3.02 -55.18
N LEU A 99 -3.44 -3.99 -54.36
CA LEU A 99 -3.28 -5.40 -54.72
C LEU A 99 -4.44 -6.22 -54.17
N GLY A 100 -5.09 -6.98 -55.03
CA GLY A 100 -6.24 -7.80 -54.64
C GLY A 100 -7.50 -6.99 -54.37
N LYS A 101 -8.47 -7.67 -53.75
CA LYS A 101 -9.74 -7.11 -53.26
C LYS A 101 -10.27 -7.97 -52.13
N GLU A 102 -11.06 -7.35 -51.28
CA GLU A 102 -11.63 -7.92 -50.06
C GLU A 102 -12.39 -9.25 -50.25
N GLU A 103 -13.00 -9.48 -51.40
CA GLU A 103 -13.79 -10.68 -51.68
C GLU A 103 -12.97 -11.83 -52.30
N ALA A 104 -11.73 -11.56 -52.72
CA ALA A 104 -10.85 -12.53 -53.36
C ALA A 104 -10.51 -13.68 -52.40
N THR A 105 -10.45 -14.92 -52.90
CA THR A 105 -10.08 -16.10 -52.07
C THR A 105 -8.64 -16.55 -52.29
N GLN A 106 -7.98 -16.07 -53.34
CA GLN A 106 -6.57 -16.36 -53.57
C GLN A 106 -5.67 -15.66 -52.55
N GLY A 107 -4.55 -16.29 -52.20
CA GLY A 107 -3.49 -15.58 -51.49
C GLY A 107 -2.76 -14.59 -52.40
N ILE A 108 -2.03 -13.66 -51.78
CA ILE A 108 -1.18 -12.68 -52.48
C ILE A 108 0.26 -12.84 -51.98
N ALA A 109 1.19 -13.08 -52.91
CA ALA A 109 2.62 -13.10 -52.67
C ALA A 109 3.30 -11.93 -53.39
N LEU A 110 3.88 -10.99 -52.65
CA LEU A 110 4.68 -9.89 -53.18
C LEU A 110 6.15 -10.13 -52.85
N ASN A 111 6.99 -10.29 -53.86
CA ASN A 111 8.43 -10.46 -53.71
C ASN A 111 9.13 -9.28 -54.40
N ALA A 112 9.81 -8.43 -53.65
CA ALA A 112 10.59 -7.31 -54.18
C ALA A 112 12.05 -7.44 -53.80
N SER A 113 12.96 -7.17 -54.75
CA SER A 113 14.40 -7.23 -54.51
C SER A 113 15.21 -6.19 -55.28
N GLY A 114 16.27 -5.67 -54.67
CA GLY A 114 17.26 -4.82 -55.36
C GLY A 114 16.77 -3.43 -55.80
N LEU A 115 15.54 -3.04 -55.45
CA LEU A 115 14.99 -1.73 -55.79
C LEU A 115 15.72 -0.63 -55.01
N LYS A 116 16.60 0.11 -55.68
CA LYS A 116 17.50 1.07 -55.04
C LYS A 116 16.90 2.47 -54.85
N ALA A 117 15.95 2.86 -55.69
CA ALA A 117 15.20 4.11 -55.53
C ALA A 117 13.87 3.93 -54.78
N GLY A 118 13.50 2.68 -54.43
CA GLY A 118 12.44 2.37 -53.48
C GLY A 118 11.22 1.63 -54.04
N LEU A 119 10.26 1.36 -53.16
CA LEU A 119 9.01 0.66 -53.42
C LEU A 119 7.85 1.40 -52.75
N ILE A 120 6.77 1.58 -53.48
CA ILE A 120 5.48 2.02 -52.95
C ILE A 120 4.41 1.05 -53.42
N VAL A 121 3.65 0.49 -52.49
CA VAL A 121 2.48 -0.35 -52.78
C VAL A 121 1.30 0.23 -52.01
N GLY A 122 0.14 0.35 -52.67
CA GLY A 122 -1.11 0.71 -52.02
C GLY A 122 -1.62 -0.40 -51.09
N ASN A 123 -2.93 -0.42 -50.85
CA ASN A 123 -3.54 -1.41 -49.97
C ASN A 123 -3.44 -2.82 -50.57
N THR A 124 -3.28 -3.84 -49.72
CA THR A 124 -3.28 -5.25 -50.11
C THR A 124 -4.41 -5.95 -49.36
N SER A 125 -5.39 -6.52 -50.06
CA SER A 125 -6.53 -7.16 -49.40
C SER A 125 -6.99 -8.42 -50.12
N THR A 126 -7.32 -9.45 -49.32
CA THR A 126 -7.90 -10.71 -49.78
C THR A 126 -8.46 -11.49 -48.58
N LYS A 127 -9.26 -12.53 -48.81
CA LYS A 127 -9.56 -13.54 -47.78
C LYS A 127 -8.35 -14.44 -47.52
N GLY A 128 -7.61 -14.78 -48.58
CA GLY A 128 -6.46 -15.68 -48.50
C GLY A 128 -5.26 -15.10 -47.75
N SER A 129 -4.19 -15.87 -47.64
CA SER A 129 -2.95 -15.43 -46.99
C SER A 129 -2.24 -14.32 -47.79
N ILE A 130 -1.66 -13.35 -47.09
CA ILE A 130 -0.81 -12.30 -47.68
C ILE A 130 0.63 -12.55 -47.22
N ASN A 131 1.56 -12.68 -48.17
CA ASN A 131 2.98 -12.85 -47.92
C ASN A 131 3.77 -11.78 -48.68
N ILE A 132 4.48 -10.91 -47.96
CA ILE A 132 5.28 -9.82 -48.53
C ILE A 132 6.74 -10.01 -48.14
N ASN A 133 7.61 -10.17 -49.13
CA ASN A 133 9.04 -10.36 -48.95
C ASN A 133 9.81 -9.25 -49.65
N LEU A 134 10.52 -8.43 -48.88
CA LEU A 134 11.35 -7.33 -49.35
C LEU A 134 12.82 -7.64 -49.05
N ASN A 135 13.67 -7.65 -50.07
CA ASN A 135 15.07 -8.08 -49.93
C ASN A 135 16.06 -7.11 -50.57
N ALA A 136 17.12 -6.76 -49.86
CA ALA A 136 18.28 -6.02 -50.39
C ALA A 136 17.87 -4.74 -51.16
N MET A 137 17.05 -3.89 -50.54
CA MET A 137 16.61 -2.62 -51.12
C MET A 137 17.41 -1.48 -50.52
N SER A 138 17.91 -0.56 -51.35
CA SER A 138 18.59 0.65 -50.82
C SER A 138 17.64 1.82 -50.57
N GLY A 139 16.51 1.87 -51.27
CA GLY A 139 15.51 2.92 -51.11
C GLY A 139 14.45 2.60 -50.07
N ASP A 140 13.55 3.56 -49.85
CA ASP A 140 12.41 3.38 -48.93
C ASP A 140 11.44 2.31 -49.44
N ALA A 141 10.78 1.62 -48.52
CA ALA A 141 9.73 0.66 -48.78
C ALA A 141 8.46 1.03 -48.01
N THR A 142 7.45 1.49 -48.75
CA THR A 142 6.15 1.88 -48.18
C THR A 142 5.05 0.96 -48.67
N LEU A 143 4.30 0.39 -47.73
CA LEU A 143 3.14 -0.45 -47.96
C LEU A 143 1.90 0.25 -47.38
N GLY A 144 0.77 0.20 -48.09
CA GLY A 144 -0.53 0.63 -47.56
C GLY A 144 -1.06 -0.31 -46.47
N THR A 145 -2.38 -0.35 -46.28
CA THR A 145 -2.97 -1.34 -45.39
C THR A 145 -2.79 -2.76 -45.93
N ALA A 146 -2.68 -3.74 -45.05
CA ALA A 146 -2.72 -5.15 -45.45
C ALA A 146 -3.81 -5.87 -44.64
N ASP A 147 -4.76 -6.52 -45.32
CA ASP A 147 -5.92 -7.16 -44.70
C ASP A 147 -6.15 -8.57 -45.25
N SER A 148 -5.78 -9.59 -44.46
CA SER A 148 -6.04 -11.02 -44.74
C SER A 148 -7.25 -11.50 -43.93
N LYS A 149 -8.42 -11.53 -44.57
CA LYS A 149 -9.70 -11.64 -43.85
C LYS A 149 -9.99 -13.00 -43.22
N THR A 150 -9.37 -14.07 -43.68
CA THR A 150 -9.57 -15.41 -43.10
C THR A 150 -8.29 -16.11 -42.69
N ASP A 151 -7.14 -15.69 -43.21
CA ASP A 151 -5.88 -16.39 -43.07
C ASP A 151 -4.80 -15.53 -42.39
N ASN A 152 -3.53 -15.74 -42.78
CA ASN A 152 -2.34 -15.14 -42.20
C ASN A 152 -1.82 -13.98 -43.05
N LEU A 153 -1.23 -13.01 -42.37
CA LEU A 153 -0.44 -11.93 -42.95
C LEU A 153 1.01 -12.07 -42.48
N THR A 154 1.94 -12.24 -43.43
CA THR A 154 3.38 -12.29 -43.15
C THR A 154 4.10 -11.21 -43.95
N ILE A 155 4.90 -10.40 -43.27
CA ILE A 155 5.80 -9.42 -43.89
C ILE A 155 7.23 -9.68 -43.43
N SER A 156 8.14 -9.83 -44.37
CA SER A 156 9.57 -9.99 -44.13
C SER A 156 10.34 -8.91 -44.87
N ALA A 157 10.94 -7.97 -44.15
CA ALA A 157 11.84 -6.96 -44.69
C ALA A 157 13.29 -7.29 -44.28
N ASN A 158 14.12 -7.64 -45.26
CA ASN A 158 15.50 -8.07 -45.05
C ASN A 158 16.48 -7.21 -45.86
N GLY A 159 17.34 -6.45 -45.19
CA GLY A 159 18.35 -5.62 -45.85
C GLY A 159 17.74 -4.43 -46.58
N VAL A 160 16.77 -3.76 -45.97
CA VAL A 160 16.24 -2.47 -46.46
C VAL A 160 17.09 -1.34 -45.86
N GLU A 161 17.83 -0.61 -46.68
CA GLU A 161 18.69 0.49 -46.18
C GLU A 161 17.90 1.78 -45.92
N GLY A 162 16.85 2.02 -46.70
CA GLY A 162 15.92 3.14 -46.48
C GLY A 162 14.94 2.89 -45.34
N ASN A 163 13.93 3.75 -45.23
CA ASN A 163 12.85 3.60 -44.27
C ASN A 163 11.89 2.48 -44.71
N PHE A 164 11.35 1.75 -43.74
CA PHE A 164 10.25 0.80 -43.95
C PHE A 164 8.98 1.36 -43.30
N ALA A 165 7.88 1.40 -44.04
CA ALA A 165 6.62 1.94 -43.52
C ALA A 165 5.43 1.07 -43.94
N THR A 166 4.50 0.84 -43.01
CA THR A 166 3.20 0.26 -43.30
C THR A 166 2.08 1.06 -42.66
N GLU A 167 0.90 1.03 -43.28
CA GLU A 167 -0.33 1.36 -42.57
C GLU A 167 -0.79 0.17 -41.69
N ALA A 168 -2.08 0.05 -41.40
CA ALA A 168 -2.62 -0.97 -40.52
C ALA A 168 -2.45 -2.39 -41.10
N LEU A 169 -2.00 -3.32 -40.27
CA LEU A 169 -1.80 -4.72 -40.60
C LEU A 169 -2.83 -5.58 -39.86
N THR A 170 -3.77 -6.15 -40.62
CA THR A 170 -4.90 -6.91 -40.10
C THR A 170 -4.94 -8.32 -40.68
N SER A 171 -5.19 -9.32 -39.85
CA SER A 171 -5.54 -10.65 -40.30
C SER A 171 -6.53 -11.33 -39.35
N ALA A 172 -7.21 -12.38 -39.81
CA ALA A 172 -8.07 -13.17 -38.92
C ALA A 172 -7.26 -14.15 -38.05
N ALA A 173 -6.21 -14.76 -38.61
CA ALA A 173 -5.45 -15.82 -37.92
C ALA A 173 -4.16 -15.29 -37.27
N SER A 174 -3.15 -14.94 -38.07
CA SER A 174 -1.87 -14.43 -37.53
C SER A 174 -1.28 -13.31 -38.37
N THR A 175 -0.79 -12.27 -37.68
CA THR A 175 -0.01 -11.18 -38.29
C THR A 175 1.43 -11.28 -37.79
N THR A 176 2.36 -11.57 -38.69
CA THR A 176 3.78 -11.72 -38.40
C THR A 176 4.59 -10.71 -39.21
N VAL A 177 5.41 -9.90 -38.54
CA VAL A 177 6.33 -8.98 -39.18
C VAL A 177 7.75 -9.31 -38.74
N SER A 178 8.67 -9.46 -39.70
CA SER A 178 10.09 -9.65 -39.46
C SER A 178 10.88 -8.53 -40.12
N LEU A 179 11.66 -7.80 -39.31
CA LEU A 179 12.55 -6.72 -39.72
C LEU A 179 13.97 -7.18 -39.43
N THR A 180 14.76 -7.41 -40.46
CA THR A 180 16.15 -7.88 -40.34
C THR A 180 17.06 -6.97 -41.16
N ASN A 181 18.09 -6.40 -40.53
CA ASN A 181 19.04 -5.50 -41.19
C ASN A 181 18.36 -4.31 -41.88
N VAL A 182 17.31 -3.74 -41.28
CA VAL A 182 16.64 -2.55 -41.80
C VAL A 182 17.32 -1.30 -41.23
N LYS A 183 18.14 -0.59 -42.02
CA LYS A 183 18.97 0.51 -41.50
C LYS A 183 18.16 1.76 -41.17
N GLY A 184 17.18 2.10 -42.02
CA GLY A 184 16.29 3.24 -41.80
C GLY A 184 15.28 3.00 -40.68
N ALA A 185 14.43 4.00 -40.43
CA ALA A 185 13.36 3.86 -39.46
C ALA A 185 12.27 2.92 -39.99
N SER A 186 11.72 2.10 -39.11
CA SER A 186 10.57 1.24 -39.38
C SER A 186 9.33 1.77 -38.66
N THR A 187 8.30 2.13 -39.42
CA THR A 187 7.02 2.62 -38.89
C THR A 187 5.89 1.66 -39.28
N ILE A 188 5.20 1.10 -38.29
CA ILE A 188 4.04 0.23 -38.50
C ILE A 188 2.85 0.91 -37.84
N ALA A 189 1.71 1.04 -38.51
CA ALA A 189 0.56 1.68 -37.86
C ALA A 189 0.03 0.83 -36.70
N SER A 190 -0.30 -0.44 -36.96
CA SER A 190 -0.77 -1.39 -35.94
C SER A 190 -0.65 -2.84 -36.42
N LEU A 191 -0.62 -3.78 -35.47
CA LEU A 191 -0.78 -5.22 -35.71
C LEU A 191 -2.08 -5.69 -35.06
N THR A 192 -2.99 -6.24 -35.84
CA THR A 192 -4.28 -6.76 -35.36
C THR A 192 -4.54 -8.15 -35.92
N ALA A 193 -4.71 -9.15 -35.04
CA ALA A 193 -5.01 -10.53 -35.43
C ALA A 193 -5.53 -11.37 -34.26
N ALA A 194 -5.82 -12.66 -34.48
CA ALA A 194 -5.98 -13.60 -33.37
C ALA A 194 -4.65 -13.81 -32.62
N THR A 195 -3.52 -13.85 -33.33
CA THR A 195 -2.15 -13.84 -32.79
C THR A 195 -1.27 -12.85 -33.54
N ALA A 196 -0.39 -12.13 -32.86
CA ALA A 196 0.47 -11.13 -33.49
C ALA A 196 1.92 -11.26 -33.03
N SER A 197 2.86 -11.09 -33.96
CA SER A 197 4.28 -11.12 -33.64
C SER A 197 5.10 -10.12 -34.46
N LEU A 198 6.10 -9.52 -33.81
CA LEU A 198 7.08 -8.64 -34.41
C LEU A 198 8.49 -9.11 -34.00
N ALA A 199 9.29 -9.52 -35.00
CA ALA A 199 10.69 -9.85 -34.82
C ALA A 199 11.56 -8.74 -35.41
N ILE A 200 12.53 -8.24 -34.64
CA ILE A 200 13.43 -7.14 -35.02
C ILE A 200 14.86 -7.60 -34.77
N GLU A 201 15.72 -7.47 -35.77
CA GLU A 201 17.13 -7.82 -35.70
C GLU A 201 17.96 -6.76 -36.47
N ASN A 202 18.94 -6.14 -35.80
CA ASN A 202 19.86 -5.16 -36.38
C ASN A 202 19.15 -4.07 -37.19
N THR A 203 18.16 -3.43 -36.58
CA THR A 203 17.27 -2.48 -37.25
C THR A 203 17.40 -1.08 -36.65
N GLY A 204 17.08 -0.05 -37.43
CA GLY A 204 16.94 1.32 -36.92
C GLY A 204 15.80 1.46 -35.89
N ASN A 205 15.28 2.68 -35.71
CA ASN A 205 14.17 2.89 -34.79
C ASN A 205 12.92 2.18 -35.29
N VAL A 206 12.26 1.41 -34.43
CA VAL A 206 10.99 0.74 -34.74
C VAL A 206 9.86 1.39 -33.94
N THR A 207 8.82 1.84 -34.63
CA THR A 207 7.67 2.51 -34.03
C THR A 207 6.37 1.85 -34.46
N ILE A 208 5.55 1.45 -33.49
CA ILE A 208 4.13 1.10 -33.69
C ILE A 208 3.29 2.30 -33.25
N THR A 209 2.67 3.01 -34.19
CA THR A 209 2.08 4.34 -33.91
C THR A 209 0.69 4.28 -33.27
N SER A 210 -0.05 3.19 -33.47
CA SER A 210 -1.42 3.00 -33.01
C SER A 210 -1.58 1.71 -32.19
N ALA A 211 -2.68 1.63 -31.43
CA ALA A 211 -2.94 0.48 -30.57
C ALA A 211 -2.97 -0.83 -31.38
N SER A 212 -2.38 -1.88 -30.82
CA SER A 212 -2.28 -3.20 -31.44
C SER A 212 -2.98 -4.26 -30.60
N THR A 213 -3.55 -5.28 -31.25
CA THR A 213 -4.42 -6.25 -30.58
C THR A 213 -4.18 -7.69 -31.03
N ALA A 214 -4.14 -8.60 -30.06
CA ALA A 214 -4.28 -10.04 -30.26
C ALA A 214 -5.61 -10.50 -29.62
N SER A 215 -6.58 -10.89 -30.43
CA SER A 215 -7.96 -11.12 -29.96
C SER A 215 -8.16 -12.46 -29.25
N ALA A 216 -7.33 -13.46 -29.54
CA ALA A 216 -7.51 -14.83 -29.03
C ALA A 216 -6.25 -15.44 -28.40
N GLY A 217 -5.07 -15.18 -28.97
CA GLY A 217 -3.79 -15.71 -28.50
C GLY A 217 -2.82 -14.59 -28.15
N ASP A 218 -1.54 -14.88 -28.34
CA ASP A 218 -0.45 -14.06 -27.81
C ASP A 218 -0.09 -12.89 -28.72
N PHE A 219 0.46 -11.85 -28.10
CA PHE A 219 1.16 -10.76 -28.75
C PHE A 219 2.63 -10.79 -28.35
N SER A 220 3.54 -10.94 -29.32
CA SER A 220 4.98 -11.03 -29.04
C SER A 220 5.80 -9.99 -29.78
N ILE A 221 6.79 -9.42 -29.10
CA ILE A 221 7.83 -8.60 -29.70
C ILE A 221 9.18 -9.19 -29.26
N ASN A 222 10.01 -9.57 -30.22
CA ASN A 222 11.39 -9.93 -29.98
C ASN A 222 12.28 -8.92 -30.70
N ALA A 223 12.98 -8.08 -29.95
CA ALA A 223 13.79 -7.00 -30.48
C ALA A 223 15.25 -7.17 -30.09
N ASN A 224 16.11 -7.37 -31.09
CA ASN A 224 17.54 -7.52 -30.89
C ASN A 224 18.29 -6.43 -31.67
N ASN A 225 19.17 -5.72 -30.97
CA ASN A 225 20.06 -4.71 -31.57
C ASN A 225 19.30 -3.64 -32.38
N ALA A 226 18.15 -3.21 -31.86
CA ALA A 226 17.38 -2.12 -32.47
C ALA A 226 17.85 -0.76 -31.93
N SER A 227 17.91 0.27 -32.78
CA SER A 227 18.24 1.63 -32.30
C SER A 227 17.22 2.13 -31.26
N GLY A 228 15.96 1.70 -31.36
CA GLY A 228 14.94 1.94 -30.35
C GLY A 228 13.64 1.22 -30.67
N LEU A 229 12.82 0.95 -29.65
CA LEU A 229 11.50 0.35 -29.76
C LEU A 229 10.47 1.28 -29.14
N THR A 230 9.52 1.75 -29.93
CA THR A 230 8.37 2.53 -29.44
C THR A 230 7.08 1.84 -29.84
N THR A 231 6.17 1.63 -28.89
CA THR A 231 4.84 1.08 -29.17
C THR A 231 3.76 1.94 -28.51
N ASN A 232 2.60 2.04 -29.17
CA ASN A 232 1.36 2.41 -28.49
C ASN A 232 0.89 1.26 -27.56
N ASN A 233 -0.34 1.34 -27.09
CA ASN A 233 -0.96 0.32 -26.24
C ASN A 233 -1.03 -1.03 -26.96
N ILE A 234 -0.81 -2.10 -26.21
CA ILE A 234 -0.90 -3.48 -26.68
C ILE A 234 -1.90 -4.23 -25.79
N THR A 235 -2.86 -4.89 -26.44
CA THR A 235 -3.86 -5.71 -25.75
C THR A 235 -3.85 -7.14 -26.30
N ALA A 236 -3.68 -8.14 -25.44
CA ALA A 236 -3.89 -9.55 -25.77
C ALA A 236 -5.06 -10.09 -24.94
N THR A 237 -6.29 -10.00 -25.49
CA THR A 237 -7.53 -10.17 -24.73
C THR A 237 -7.60 -11.48 -23.94
N ASN A 238 -7.12 -12.57 -24.53
CA ASN A 238 -7.18 -13.91 -23.96
C ASN A 238 -5.80 -14.59 -23.82
N GLY A 239 -4.75 -13.96 -24.36
CA GLY A 239 -3.40 -14.51 -24.41
C GLY A 239 -2.39 -13.73 -23.56
N ALA A 240 -1.11 -14.01 -23.80
CA ALA A 240 0.01 -13.33 -23.16
C ALA A 240 0.55 -12.18 -24.02
N ILE A 241 1.14 -11.18 -23.38
CA ILE A 241 2.06 -10.24 -24.02
C ILE A 241 3.49 -10.62 -23.61
N SER A 242 4.38 -10.80 -24.57
CA SER A 242 5.80 -11.04 -24.32
C SER A 242 6.66 -10.06 -25.13
N ILE A 243 7.33 -9.15 -24.44
CA ILE A 243 8.28 -8.21 -25.03
C ILE A 243 9.67 -8.57 -24.51
N ASN A 244 10.54 -9.01 -25.41
CA ASN A 244 11.94 -9.31 -25.12
C ASN A 244 12.81 -8.38 -25.96
N ALA A 245 13.51 -7.45 -25.33
CA ALA A 245 14.29 -6.42 -26.00
C ALA A 245 15.75 -6.49 -25.54
N ASN A 246 16.65 -7.06 -26.35
CA ASN A 246 18.08 -7.18 -26.05
C ASN A 246 18.88 -6.24 -26.97
N GLY A 247 19.83 -5.52 -26.41
CA GLY A 247 20.65 -4.55 -27.16
C GLY A 247 19.83 -3.39 -27.75
N VAL A 248 18.69 -3.06 -27.17
CA VAL A 248 17.82 -1.96 -27.64
C VAL A 248 18.15 -0.68 -26.89
N SER A 249 18.50 0.40 -27.60
CA SER A 249 19.01 1.60 -26.91
C SER A 249 17.95 2.30 -26.06
N THR A 250 16.73 2.43 -26.55
CA THR A 250 15.59 3.05 -25.85
C THR A 250 14.34 2.21 -26.05
N ILE A 251 13.60 1.94 -24.96
CA ILE A 251 12.32 1.20 -24.99
C ILE A 251 11.23 2.12 -24.45
N ALA A 252 10.18 2.34 -25.23
CA ALA A 252 9.00 3.09 -24.84
C ALA A 252 7.73 2.33 -25.25
N VAL A 253 7.12 1.60 -24.32
CA VAL A 253 5.91 0.82 -24.57
C VAL A 253 4.70 1.49 -23.90
N GLY A 254 3.57 1.49 -24.59
CA GLY A 254 2.30 2.00 -24.05
C GLY A 254 1.75 1.14 -22.91
N ALA A 255 0.46 1.27 -22.63
CA ALA A 255 -0.21 0.40 -21.67
C ALA A 255 -0.28 -1.05 -22.18
N LEU A 256 -0.10 -2.02 -21.29
CA LEU A 256 -0.12 -3.45 -21.59
C LEU A 256 -1.28 -4.12 -20.85
N SER A 257 -2.16 -4.80 -21.57
CA SER A 257 -3.31 -5.51 -20.98
C SER A 257 -3.46 -6.91 -21.55
N ALA A 258 -3.39 -7.93 -20.69
CA ALA A 258 -3.41 -9.32 -21.12
C ALA A 258 -3.81 -10.29 -20.01
N LYS A 259 -3.83 -11.58 -20.32
CA LYS A 259 -3.86 -12.63 -19.29
C LYS A 259 -2.56 -12.67 -18.49
N SER A 260 -1.42 -12.62 -19.18
CA SER A 260 -0.10 -12.48 -18.58
C SER A 260 0.76 -11.50 -19.37
N VAL A 261 1.67 -10.80 -18.70
CA VAL A 261 2.59 -9.84 -19.33
C VAL A 261 4.01 -10.17 -18.92
N THR A 262 4.91 -10.32 -19.88
CA THR A 262 6.36 -10.33 -19.68
C THR A 262 6.99 -9.16 -20.42
N LEU A 263 7.73 -8.32 -19.71
CA LEU A 263 8.57 -7.26 -20.27
C LEU A 263 10.01 -7.49 -19.78
N ASN A 264 10.85 -7.99 -20.67
CA ASN A 264 12.29 -8.09 -20.45
C ASN A 264 12.98 -7.01 -21.30
N ALA A 265 13.57 -6.04 -20.62
CA ALA A 265 14.26 -4.93 -21.27
C ALA A 265 15.73 -5.23 -21.62
N GLY A 266 16.24 -6.42 -21.28
CA GLY A 266 17.60 -6.82 -21.57
C GLY A 266 18.63 -5.78 -21.10
N ASP A 267 19.71 -5.63 -21.86
CA ASP A 267 20.78 -4.64 -21.68
C ASP A 267 20.45 -3.29 -22.36
N ALA A 268 19.26 -2.75 -22.13
CA ALA A 268 18.90 -1.44 -22.67
C ALA A 268 19.81 -0.33 -22.13
N SER A 269 20.33 0.51 -23.03
CA SER A 269 21.47 1.39 -22.72
C SER A 269 21.11 2.80 -22.25
N THR A 270 19.91 3.31 -22.56
CA THR A 270 19.56 4.73 -22.26
C THR A 270 18.32 4.93 -21.40
N SER A 271 17.19 4.28 -21.70
CA SER A 271 15.97 4.37 -20.86
C SER A 271 14.93 3.34 -21.24
N VAL A 272 14.11 2.98 -20.25
CA VAL A 272 12.93 2.13 -20.40
C VAL A 272 11.71 2.83 -19.79
N LYS A 273 10.67 3.01 -20.61
CA LYS A 273 9.38 3.54 -20.20
C LYS A 273 8.28 2.56 -20.57
N ALA A 274 7.48 2.17 -19.58
CA ALA A 274 6.29 1.37 -19.78
C ALA A 274 5.07 2.09 -19.20
N GLY A 275 3.94 2.04 -19.92
CA GLY A 275 2.65 2.47 -19.40
C GLY A 275 2.15 1.60 -18.25
N ALA A 276 0.89 1.78 -17.86
CA ALA A 276 0.25 0.89 -16.89
C ALA A 276 0.18 -0.55 -17.41
N ILE A 277 0.34 -1.53 -16.52
CA ILE A 277 0.30 -2.96 -16.83
C ILE A 277 -0.85 -3.61 -16.07
N SER A 278 -1.72 -4.34 -16.77
CA SER A 278 -2.85 -5.06 -16.15
C SER A 278 -2.91 -6.50 -16.64
N ALA A 279 -2.71 -7.46 -15.73
CA ALA A 279 -2.73 -8.89 -16.06
C ALA A 279 -2.99 -9.78 -14.83
N GLU A 280 -3.31 -11.06 -15.04
CA GLU A 280 -3.40 -12.03 -13.93
C GLU A 280 -2.02 -12.32 -13.33
N SER A 281 -0.97 -12.30 -14.18
CA SER A 281 0.43 -12.38 -13.75
C SER A 281 1.31 -11.43 -14.57
N VAL A 282 2.26 -10.78 -13.91
CA VAL A 282 3.18 -9.81 -14.51
C VAL A 282 4.62 -10.17 -14.16
N ASN A 283 5.49 -10.19 -15.16
CA ASN A 283 6.94 -10.30 -15.00
C ASN A 283 7.62 -9.13 -15.71
N VAL A 284 8.29 -8.26 -14.96
CA VAL A 284 9.04 -7.12 -15.48
C VAL A 284 10.49 -7.29 -15.05
N ASP A 285 11.39 -7.40 -16.01
CA ASP A 285 12.83 -7.53 -15.78
C ASP A 285 13.57 -6.35 -16.41
N LEU A 286 14.01 -5.43 -15.54
CA LEU A 286 14.83 -4.26 -15.88
C LEU A 286 16.24 -4.36 -15.28
N SER A 287 16.61 -5.51 -14.72
CA SER A 287 17.84 -5.69 -13.93
C SER A 287 19.12 -5.24 -14.64
N LYS A 288 19.15 -5.35 -15.97
CA LYS A 288 20.31 -5.04 -16.81
C LYS A 288 20.23 -3.68 -17.52
N VAL A 289 19.21 -2.88 -17.24
CA VAL A 289 19.04 -1.55 -17.84
C VAL A 289 20.07 -0.59 -17.24
N LEU A 290 20.83 0.12 -18.06
CA LEU A 290 21.86 1.07 -17.60
C LEU A 290 21.33 2.48 -17.35
N GLY A 291 20.19 2.81 -17.94
CA GLY A 291 19.61 4.15 -17.91
C GLY A 291 18.32 4.22 -17.12
N THR A 292 17.59 5.33 -17.26
CA THR A 292 16.42 5.59 -16.42
C THR A 292 15.25 4.64 -16.71
N THR A 293 14.63 4.15 -15.64
CA THR A 293 13.44 3.30 -15.70
C THR A 293 12.20 4.05 -15.22
N THR A 294 11.06 3.79 -15.84
CA THR A 294 9.74 4.19 -15.32
C THR A 294 8.71 3.18 -15.79
N VAL A 295 7.99 2.58 -14.86
CA VAL A 295 6.88 1.67 -15.14
C VAL A 295 5.61 2.23 -14.50
N GLY A 296 4.54 2.34 -15.28
CA GLY A 296 3.25 2.74 -14.75
C GLY A 296 2.70 1.71 -13.76
N LYS A 297 1.62 2.07 -13.05
CA LYS A 297 0.95 1.19 -12.08
C LYS A 297 0.75 -0.23 -12.63
N ILE A 298 1.17 -1.23 -11.83
CA ILE A 298 0.99 -2.65 -12.14
C ILE A 298 -0.22 -3.18 -11.37
N THR A 299 -1.23 -3.67 -12.09
CA THR A 299 -2.43 -4.30 -11.52
C THR A 299 -2.42 -5.80 -11.79
N SER A 300 -2.15 -6.60 -10.76
CA SER A 300 -2.03 -8.06 -10.84
C SER A 300 -2.10 -8.70 -9.46
N ASP A 301 -2.33 -10.00 -9.39
CA ASP A 301 -2.25 -10.74 -8.13
C ASP A 301 -0.91 -11.48 -7.97
N ASN A 302 -0.12 -11.63 -9.05
CA ASN A 302 1.17 -12.29 -9.03
C ASN A 302 2.20 -11.49 -9.85
N ILE A 303 3.13 -10.85 -9.16
CA ILE A 303 4.09 -9.92 -9.73
C ILE A 303 5.52 -10.40 -9.48
N VAL A 304 6.34 -10.38 -10.52
CA VAL A 304 7.80 -10.34 -10.42
C VAL A 304 8.24 -9.02 -11.02
N TYR A 305 8.89 -8.18 -10.23
CA TYR A 305 9.39 -6.88 -10.67
C TYR A 305 10.85 -6.77 -10.29
N LYS A 306 11.72 -6.65 -11.29
CA LYS A 306 13.13 -6.38 -11.07
C LYS A 306 13.48 -5.00 -11.57
N ALA A 307 13.74 -4.07 -10.66
CA ALA A 307 14.26 -2.76 -11.01
C ALA A 307 15.70 -2.87 -11.58
N SER A 308 16.25 -1.76 -12.06
CA SER A 308 17.63 -1.72 -12.55
C SER A 308 18.62 -1.87 -11.40
N GLU A 309 19.46 -2.91 -11.45
CA GLU A 309 20.56 -3.11 -10.50
C GLU A 309 21.77 -2.20 -10.82
N LEU A 310 21.70 -1.44 -11.91
CA LEU A 310 22.83 -0.69 -12.47
C LEU A 310 22.61 0.84 -12.45
N SER A 311 21.40 1.29 -12.14
CA SER A 311 21.04 2.71 -12.14
C SER A 311 19.92 3.00 -11.13
N ALA A 312 19.82 4.25 -10.68
CA ALA A 312 18.71 4.68 -9.85
C ALA A 312 17.44 4.90 -10.70
N ASP A 313 16.30 4.47 -10.19
CA ASP A 313 15.00 4.83 -10.77
C ASP A 313 14.77 6.35 -10.63
N THR A 314 14.18 6.98 -11.65
CA THR A 314 13.92 8.43 -11.65
C THR A 314 12.79 8.81 -10.69
N THR A 315 11.81 7.92 -10.54
CA THR A 315 10.64 8.08 -9.70
C THR A 315 10.79 7.39 -8.35
N GLY A 316 11.61 6.35 -8.26
CA GLY A 316 11.82 5.58 -7.02
C GLY A 316 10.52 5.02 -6.46
N LYS A 317 9.49 4.79 -7.30
CA LYS A 317 8.16 4.36 -6.87
C LYS A 317 7.70 3.18 -7.71
N ILE A 318 7.49 2.05 -7.03
CA ILE A 318 6.95 0.81 -7.58
C ILE A 318 5.49 0.74 -7.14
N GLU A 319 4.58 1.20 -8.02
CA GLU A 319 3.15 1.26 -7.71
C GLU A 319 2.43 -0.04 -8.10
N LEU A 320 1.93 -0.74 -7.09
CA LEU A 320 1.30 -2.05 -7.21
C LEU A 320 -0.18 -1.98 -6.79
N SER A 321 -1.01 -2.81 -7.42
CA SER A 321 -2.38 -3.03 -7.01
C SER A 321 -2.79 -4.46 -7.22
N SER A 322 -3.48 -5.04 -6.25
CA SER A 322 -4.11 -6.33 -6.48
C SER A 322 -5.22 -6.19 -7.51
N LYS A 323 -5.43 -7.24 -8.31
CA LYS A 323 -6.51 -7.34 -9.30
C LYS A 323 -7.77 -7.92 -8.66
N GLY A 324 -7.62 -8.73 -7.61
CA GLY A 324 -8.71 -9.39 -6.88
C GLY A 324 -9.29 -10.59 -7.63
N THR A 325 -8.56 -11.15 -8.59
CA THR A 325 -8.90 -12.43 -9.23
C THR A 325 -8.63 -13.61 -8.29
N THR A 326 -7.71 -13.44 -7.36
CA THR A 326 -7.40 -14.33 -6.25
C THR A 326 -7.53 -13.57 -4.93
N GLN A 327 -7.63 -14.31 -3.83
CA GLN A 327 -7.64 -13.70 -2.50
C GLN A 327 -6.24 -13.44 -1.94
N ASN A 328 -5.18 -13.86 -2.65
CA ASN A 328 -3.81 -13.85 -2.16
C ASN A 328 -2.94 -13.08 -3.16
N PHE A 329 -2.56 -11.86 -2.79
CA PHE A 329 -1.61 -11.07 -3.57
C PHE A 329 -0.18 -11.50 -3.26
N LYS A 330 0.63 -11.72 -4.30
CA LYS A 330 2.06 -11.99 -4.18
C LYS A 330 2.87 -11.08 -5.10
N ALA A 331 3.92 -10.47 -4.55
CA ALA A 331 4.94 -9.80 -5.35
C ALA A 331 6.35 -10.17 -4.89
N ASP A 332 7.23 -10.46 -5.85
CA ASP A 332 8.67 -10.59 -5.67
C ASP A 332 9.35 -9.40 -6.34
N VAL A 333 9.98 -8.53 -5.54
CA VAL A 333 10.42 -7.20 -5.97
C VAL A 333 11.91 -7.04 -5.67
N THR A 334 12.68 -6.65 -6.68
CA THR A 334 14.04 -6.14 -6.48
C THR A 334 14.08 -4.63 -6.71
N GLY A 335 14.78 -3.93 -5.82
CA GLY A 335 14.99 -2.49 -5.90
C GLY A 335 16.17 -2.11 -6.79
N SER A 336 16.37 -0.81 -6.92
CA SER A 336 17.38 -0.17 -7.75
C SER A 336 18.61 0.23 -6.94
N LEU A 337 19.50 1.05 -7.53
CA LEU A 337 20.57 1.70 -6.76
C LEU A 337 20.11 3.01 -6.07
N GLY A 338 18.86 3.43 -6.27
CA GLY A 338 18.27 4.64 -5.71
C GLY A 338 17.39 4.35 -4.49
N ASN A 339 16.63 5.35 -4.04
CA ASN A 339 15.58 5.11 -3.04
C ASN A 339 14.32 4.61 -3.75
N ASP A 340 13.85 3.44 -3.34
CA ASP A 340 12.67 2.78 -3.86
C ASP A 340 11.52 2.77 -2.86
N LYS A 341 10.31 2.90 -3.39
CA LYS A 341 9.07 2.91 -2.61
C LYS A 341 8.09 1.94 -3.21
N ILE A 342 7.82 0.83 -2.52
CA ILE A 342 6.68 -0.02 -2.86
C ILE A 342 5.43 0.65 -2.31
N ALA A 343 4.48 0.97 -3.19
CA ALA A 343 3.16 1.46 -2.80
C ALA A 343 2.10 0.47 -3.28
N LEU A 344 1.53 -0.31 -2.35
CA LEU A 344 0.54 -1.34 -2.63
C LEU A 344 -0.86 -0.89 -2.20
N THR A 345 -1.80 -0.91 -3.15
CA THR A 345 -3.24 -0.79 -2.88
C THR A 345 -3.93 -2.14 -3.08
N THR A 346 -4.63 -2.63 -2.08
CA THR A 346 -5.43 -3.85 -2.21
C THR A 346 -6.88 -3.55 -2.57
N VAL A 347 -7.50 -4.42 -3.36
CA VAL A 347 -8.96 -4.39 -3.61
C VAL A 347 -9.71 -5.22 -2.56
N ALA A 348 -11.01 -4.97 -2.42
CA ALA A 348 -11.87 -5.56 -1.38
C ALA A 348 -11.92 -7.10 -1.33
N ALA A 349 -11.48 -7.81 -2.37
CA ALA A 349 -11.41 -9.28 -2.38
C ALA A 349 -10.06 -9.84 -1.85
N THR A 350 -9.08 -8.98 -1.59
CA THR A 350 -7.73 -9.40 -1.18
C THR A 350 -7.70 -9.71 0.30
N SER A 351 -7.44 -10.97 0.65
CA SER A 351 -7.39 -11.45 2.04
C SER A 351 -5.98 -11.53 2.62
N SER A 352 -4.99 -11.73 1.76
CA SER A 352 -3.58 -11.80 2.15
C SER A 352 -2.66 -11.09 1.16
N VAL A 353 -1.55 -10.58 1.68
CA VAL A 353 -0.45 -9.98 0.93
C VAL A 353 0.86 -10.69 1.31
N THR A 354 1.65 -11.06 0.32
CA THR A 354 3.04 -11.48 0.52
C THR A 354 3.95 -10.66 -0.38
N LEU A 355 4.88 -9.93 0.22
CA LEU A 355 5.96 -9.24 -0.47
C LEU A 355 7.28 -9.95 -0.13
N SER A 356 8.09 -10.20 -1.15
CA SER A 356 9.44 -10.78 -1.00
C SER A 356 10.43 -10.08 -1.92
N GLY A 357 11.72 -10.37 -1.72
CA GLY A 357 12.80 -9.90 -2.56
C GLY A 357 13.82 -9.06 -1.80
N ASP A 358 14.52 -8.20 -2.52
CA ASP A 358 15.64 -7.42 -2.02
C ASP A 358 15.61 -6.02 -2.64
N LEU A 359 15.34 -5.00 -1.83
CA LEU A 359 15.28 -3.61 -2.33
C LEU A 359 16.66 -2.97 -2.55
N GLY A 360 17.74 -3.69 -2.26
CA GLY A 360 19.09 -3.31 -2.64
C GLY A 360 19.68 -2.24 -1.73
N VAL A 361 20.22 -1.18 -2.35
CA VAL A 361 20.86 -0.07 -1.62
C VAL A 361 19.99 1.16 -1.75
N GLY A 362 19.68 1.80 -0.63
CA GLY A 362 18.79 2.94 -0.63
C GLY A 362 18.19 3.17 0.74
N ASN A 363 17.40 4.23 0.87
CA ASN A 363 16.48 4.40 1.99
C ASN A 363 15.07 4.00 1.53
N ASP A 364 14.90 2.70 1.31
CA ASP A 364 13.72 2.15 0.65
C ASP A 364 12.54 2.02 1.61
N THR A 365 11.32 2.16 1.10
CA THR A 365 10.11 2.17 1.93
C THR A 365 8.99 1.32 1.36
N VAL A 366 8.13 0.81 2.24
CA VAL A 366 6.97 0.01 1.86
C VAL A 366 5.71 0.63 2.46
N GLU A 367 4.68 0.83 1.64
CA GLU A 367 3.36 1.29 2.08
C GLU A 367 2.29 0.33 1.59
N ILE A 368 1.48 -0.18 2.52
CA ILE A 368 0.36 -1.08 2.22
C ILE A 368 -0.92 -0.44 2.75
N ASN A 369 -1.83 -0.11 1.83
CA ASN A 369 -3.14 0.48 2.13
C ASN A 369 -3.12 1.79 2.96
N LYS A 370 -2.02 2.55 2.97
CA LYS A 370 -1.83 3.76 3.80
C LYS A 370 -2.94 4.82 3.71
N THR A 371 -3.73 4.84 2.64
CA THR A 371 -4.85 5.79 2.49
C THR A 371 -6.17 5.25 3.01
N ALA A 372 -6.35 3.93 3.04
CA ALA A 372 -7.58 3.27 3.43
C ALA A 372 -7.34 1.77 3.66
N ALA A 373 -7.42 1.35 4.92
CA ALA A 373 -7.46 -0.06 5.29
C ALA A 373 -8.59 -0.82 4.55
N ALA A 374 -8.29 -2.05 4.11
CA ALA A 374 -9.23 -2.90 3.40
C ALA A 374 -9.90 -3.92 4.35
N ASP A 375 -11.24 -4.02 4.31
CA ASP A 375 -12.01 -4.89 5.19
C ASP A 375 -11.62 -6.37 5.10
N ALA A 376 -11.23 -6.85 3.91
CA ALA A 376 -10.90 -8.25 3.69
C ALA A 376 -9.45 -8.61 4.04
N LEU A 377 -8.53 -7.64 4.11
CA LEU A 377 -7.10 -7.93 4.31
C LEU A 377 -6.86 -8.32 5.78
N LYS A 378 -6.51 -9.58 6.02
CA LYS A 378 -6.26 -10.13 7.36
C LYS A 378 -4.81 -10.54 7.60
N SER A 379 -4.05 -10.79 6.54
CA SER A 379 -2.66 -11.23 6.65
C SER A 379 -1.73 -10.45 5.73
N VAL A 380 -0.62 -9.96 6.30
CA VAL A 380 0.48 -9.33 5.56
C VAL A 380 1.77 -10.04 5.94
N ASN A 381 2.56 -10.42 4.95
CA ASN A 381 3.83 -11.09 5.15
C ASN A 381 4.94 -10.43 4.33
N LEU A 382 5.88 -9.82 5.04
CA LEU A 382 7.09 -9.16 4.54
C LEU A 382 8.37 -9.91 4.95
N SER A 383 8.26 -11.07 5.61
CA SER A 383 9.43 -11.83 6.11
C SER A 383 10.41 -12.29 5.03
N GLY A 384 9.97 -12.31 3.77
CA GLY A 384 10.84 -12.60 2.62
C GLY A 384 11.41 -11.35 1.95
N LEU A 385 11.14 -10.15 2.46
CA LEU A 385 11.58 -8.88 1.90
C LEU A 385 12.72 -8.31 2.74
N THR A 386 13.78 -7.90 2.06
CA THR A 386 15.02 -7.41 2.70
C THR A 386 15.43 -6.05 2.16
N ASN A 387 16.30 -5.38 2.90
CA ASN A 387 16.95 -4.11 2.56
C ASN A 387 15.98 -2.94 2.33
N TYR A 388 14.96 -2.82 3.17
CA TYR A 388 14.15 -1.60 3.24
C TYR A 388 14.31 -0.92 4.61
N ALA A 389 14.17 0.40 4.64
CA ALA A 389 14.32 1.21 5.84
C ALA A 389 13.06 1.15 6.73
N SER A 390 11.86 1.28 6.14
CA SER A 390 10.62 1.22 6.90
C SER A 390 9.41 0.70 6.12
N SER A 391 8.46 0.09 6.82
CA SER A 391 7.13 -0.22 6.29
C SER A 391 6.00 0.41 7.11
N GLU A 392 4.92 0.75 6.41
CA GLU A 392 3.69 1.30 6.99
C GLU A 392 2.49 0.52 6.44
N THR A 393 1.80 -0.21 7.32
CA THR A 393 0.69 -1.08 6.95
C THR A 393 -0.58 -0.72 7.70
N GLU A 394 -1.66 -0.42 6.97
CA GLU A 394 -2.99 -0.24 7.57
C GLU A 394 -3.87 -1.49 7.42
N LEU A 395 -4.37 -2.00 8.55
CA LEU A 395 -5.32 -3.10 8.64
C LEU A 395 -6.65 -2.65 9.27
N LYS A 396 -7.70 -3.43 9.02
CA LYS A 396 -9.02 -3.20 9.60
C LYS A 396 -9.59 -4.46 10.24
N ALA A 397 -9.89 -4.34 11.52
CA ALA A 397 -10.56 -5.33 12.33
C ALA A 397 -12.09 -5.20 12.21
N ALA A 398 -12.74 -6.35 12.09
CA ALA A 398 -14.16 -6.59 12.24
C ALA A 398 -14.44 -7.34 13.56
N ALA A 399 -15.69 -7.71 13.78
CA ALA A 399 -16.07 -8.49 14.96
C ALA A 399 -15.39 -9.87 14.95
N SER A 400 -14.58 -10.15 15.98
CA SER A 400 -13.91 -11.45 16.19
C SER A 400 -12.83 -11.79 15.16
N ASP A 401 -12.07 -10.81 14.70
CA ASP A 401 -11.00 -11.03 13.73
C ASP A 401 -9.71 -11.57 14.37
N THR A 402 -8.98 -12.33 13.55
CA THR A 402 -7.55 -12.60 13.76
C THR A 402 -6.77 -11.93 12.63
N LEU A 403 -5.86 -11.04 13.00
CA LEU A 403 -4.94 -10.38 12.08
C LEU A 403 -3.54 -10.97 12.24
N THR A 404 -2.81 -11.09 11.13
CA THR A 404 -1.43 -11.57 11.13
C THR A 404 -0.54 -10.61 10.37
N PHE A 405 0.54 -10.17 11.01
CA PHE A 405 1.60 -9.41 10.36
C PHE A 405 2.94 -10.07 10.63
N ASN A 406 3.67 -10.40 9.56
CA ASN A 406 5.07 -10.78 9.67
C ASN A 406 5.91 -9.71 8.97
N GLY A 407 6.76 -9.03 9.73
CA GLY A 407 7.69 -8.02 9.24
C GLY A 407 8.92 -8.61 8.58
N GLY A 408 9.78 -7.74 8.09
CA GLY A 408 10.99 -8.06 7.32
C GLY A 408 12.26 -7.51 7.98
N SER A 409 13.16 -6.93 7.19
CA SER A 409 14.44 -6.40 7.71
C SER A 409 14.41 -4.93 8.14
N GLY A 410 13.34 -4.20 7.86
CA GLY A 410 13.22 -2.76 8.12
C GLY A 410 12.37 -2.44 9.35
N THR A 411 12.28 -1.16 9.72
CA THR A 411 11.37 -0.72 10.80
C THR A 411 9.92 -0.86 10.34
N ASP A 412 9.15 -1.73 10.99
CA ASP A 412 7.78 -2.04 10.62
C ASP A 412 6.77 -1.40 11.56
N HIS A 413 5.86 -0.61 10.98
CA HIS A 413 4.73 -0.03 11.69
C HIS A 413 3.41 -0.57 11.14
N VAL A 414 2.63 -1.19 12.02
CA VAL A 414 1.29 -1.69 11.71
C VAL A 414 0.27 -0.90 12.48
N GLU A 415 -0.69 -0.36 11.75
CA GLU A 415 -1.82 0.36 12.32
C GLU A 415 -3.12 -0.40 12.08
N VAL A 416 -3.86 -0.65 13.16
CA VAL A 416 -5.13 -1.39 13.12
C VAL A 416 -6.28 -0.46 13.48
N SER A 417 -7.21 -0.29 12.53
CA SER A 417 -8.48 0.36 12.75
C SER A 417 -9.60 -0.66 13.00
N GLY A 418 -10.73 -0.25 13.58
CA GLY A 418 -11.87 -1.15 13.75
C GLY A 418 -13.00 -0.51 14.53
N THR A 419 -14.21 -1.02 14.31
CA THR A 419 -15.40 -0.64 15.09
C THR A 419 -16.22 -1.86 15.44
N ASP A 420 -16.95 -1.79 16.56
CA ASP A 420 -17.81 -2.86 17.06
C ASP A 420 -17.07 -4.19 17.26
N ILE A 421 -15.82 -4.14 17.76
CA ILE A 421 -15.05 -5.36 18.02
C ILE A 421 -15.57 -6.09 19.27
N THR A 422 -15.73 -7.41 19.18
CA THR A 422 -16.00 -8.31 20.31
C THR A 422 -14.77 -9.11 20.72
N SER A 423 -13.91 -9.40 19.74
CA SER A 423 -12.59 -9.98 19.95
C SER A 423 -11.67 -9.53 18.82
N LEU A 424 -10.42 -9.26 19.15
CA LEU A 424 -9.33 -8.97 18.22
C LEU A 424 -8.11 -9.75 18.68
N ILE A 425 -7.62 -10.64 17.82
CA ILE A 425 -6.37 -11.35 18.02
C ILE A 425 -5.38 -10.84 17.00
N ILE A 426 -4.19 -10.44 17.43
CA ILE A 426 -3.08 -10.09 16.54
C ILE A 426 -1.93 -11.06 16.80
N THR A 427 -1.34 -11.54 15.71
CA THR A 427 -0.27 -12.54 15.74
C THR A 427 0.81 -12.18 14.73
N GLY A 428 2.00 -12.75 14.93
CA GLY A 428 3.07 -12.72 13.95
C GLY A 428 4.34 -12.12 14.51
N ASP A 429 5.34 -12.03 13.65
CA ASP A 429 6.71 -11.69 14.00
C ASP A 429 7.16 -10.46 13.24
N PHE A 430 7.43 -9.35 13.91
CA PHE A 430 7.78 -8.08 13.27
C PHE A 430 9.20 -8.07 12.67
N GLY A 431 9.99 -9.13 12.90
CA GLY A 431 11.26 -9.35 12.20
C GLY A 431 12.48 -9.01 13.07
N GLU A 432 13.61 -8.69 12.45
CA GLU A 432 14.84 -8.25 13.15
C GLU A 432 15.14 -6.77 12.88
N GLY A 433 14.16 -6.03 12.35
CA GLY A 433 14.32 -4.66 11.89
C GLY A 433 14.17 -3.63 13.01
N GLY A 434 14.96 -2.56 12.94
CA GLY A 434 14.55 -1.23 13.40
C GLY A 434 13.95 -1.08 14.80
N THR A 435 12.93 -0.20 14.87
CA THR A 435 12.13 0.11 16.07
C THR A 435 10.65 -0.16 15.76
N ASP A 436 10.27 -1.42 15.81
CA ASP A 436 9.00 -1.94 15.32
C ASP A 436 7.83 -1.53 16.24
N LYS A 437 6.69 -1.19 15.63
CA LYS A 437 5.53 -0.67 16.37
C LYS A 437 4.20 -1.26 15.91
N LEU A 438 3.37 -1.62 16.88
CA LEU A 438 1.97 -1.98 16.66
C LEU A 438 1.04 -0.93 17.30
N SER A 439 0.18 -0.30 16.50
CA SER A 439 -0.78 0.69 16.96
C SER A 439 -2.22 0.21 16.72
N LEU A 440 -3.05 0.16 17.77
CA LEU A 440 -4.48 -0.14 17.68
C LEU A 440 -5.26 1.16 17.89
N GLY A 441 -5.81 1.70 16.79
CA GLY A 441 -6.43 3.03 16.74
C GLY A 441 -5.42 4.16 16.54
N LYS A 442 -5.80 5.18 15.75
CA LYS A 442 -5.02 6.43 15.64
C LYS A 442 -5.17 7.23 16.94
N ALA A 443 -4.21 8.07 17.28
CA ALA A 443 -4.35 9.04 18.37
C ALA A 443 -5.68 9.83 18.30
N ALA A 444 -6.13 10.16 17.07
CA ALA A 444 -7.39 10.87 16.80
C ALA A 444 -8.64 9.96 16.64
N ALA A 445 -8.47 8.64 16.45
CA ALA A 445 -9.57 7.71 16.19
C ALA A 445 -9.26 6.34 16.83
N ALA A 446 -9.81 6.12 18.02
CA ALA A 446 -9.68 4.87 18.76
C ALA A 446 -10.38 3.71 18.04
N ILE A 447 -9.89 2.49 18.26
CA ILE A 447 -10.65 1.28 17.93
C ILE A 447 -11.82 1.14 18.91
N THR A 448 -13.01 0.73 18.44
CA THR A 448 -14.22 0.70 19.29
C THR A 448 -14.76 -0.70 19.52
N GLY A 449 -15.11 -1.00 20.77
CA GLY A 449 -15.77 -2.23 21.17
C GLY A 449 -17.26 -2.26 20.86
N ALA A 450 -17.82 -3.45 20.62
CA ALA A 450 -19.24 -3.64 20.40
C ALA A 450 -20.05 -3.24 21.66
N ALA A 451 -21.17 -2.55 21.44
CA ALA A 451 -22.05 -2.17 22.52
C ALA A 451 -22.60 -3.38 23.28
N GLY A 452 -22.55 -3.33 24.61
CA GLY A 452 -23.14 -4.35 25.48
C GLY A 452 -22.50 -5.74 25.43
N SER A 453 -21.27 -5.85 24.91
CA SER A 453 -20.52 -7.11 24.82
C SER A 453 -19.20 -7.01 25.60
N ALA A 454 -18.73 -8.14 26.13
CA ALA A 454 -17.33 -8.27 26.54
C ALA A 454 -16.42 -8.14 25.32
N VAL A 455 -15.24 -7.55 25.52
CA VAL A 455 -14.25 -7.35 24.45
C VAL A 455 -12.94 -8.00 24.85
N THR A 456 -12.32 -8.75 23.96
CA THR A 456 -10.98 -9.30 24.17
C THR A 456 -10.00 -8.78 23.12
N ILE A 457 -8.89 -8.20 23.56
CA ILE A 457 -7.74 -7.87 22.72
C ILE A 457 -6.59 -8.78 23.15
N ASP A 458 -6.06 -9.59 22.24
CA ASP A 458 -4.99 -10.54 22.51
C ASP A 458 -3.85 -10.35 21.51
N ILE A 459 -2.71 -9.84 22.01
CA ILE A 459 -1.48 -9.60 21.25
C ILE A 459 -0.31 -10.44 21.79
N THR A 460 -0.60 -11.49 22.57
CA THR A 460 0.43 -12.35 23.21
C THR A 460 1.34 -13.09 22.24
N LYS A 461 0.91 -13.23 20.99
CA LYS A 461 1.65 -13.89 19.91
C LYS A 461 2.28 -12.90 18.94
N VAL A 462 2.36 -11.63 19.32
CA VAL A 462 3.17 -10.63 18.63
C VAL A 462 4.59 -10.70 19.19
N THR A 463 5.56 -10.95 18.32
CA THR A 463 6.98 -11.03 18.67
C THR A 463 7.80 -9.99 17.92
N ASN A 464 8.97 -9.67 18.47
CA ASN A 464 9.93 -8.70 17.93
C ASN A 464 9.33 -7.33 17.63
N VAL A 465 8.38 -6.89 18.44
CA VAL A 465 7.87 -5.51 18.42
C VAL A 465 8.54 -4.75 19.57
N ASP A 466 8.94 -3.49 19.34
CA ASP A 466 9.58 -2.67 20.39
C ASP A 466 8.57 -1.97 21.28
N SER A 467 7.42 -1.62 20.72
CA SER A 467 6.34 -0.96 21.45
C SER A 467 4.96 -1.28 20.87
N THR A 468 3.97 -1.39 21.74
CA THR A 468 2.58 -1.42 21.33
C THR A 468 1.80 -0.27 21.94
N GLU A 469 0.90 0.32 21.17
CA GLU A 469 0.01 1.38 21.62
C GLU A 469 -1.44 0.96 21.35
N ILE A 470 -2.26 0.91 22.40
CA ILE A 470 -3.67 0.53 22.31
C ILE A 470 -4.53 1.70 22.75
N ASN A 471 -5.15 2.38 21.79
CA ASN A 471 -6.13 3.43 22.03
C ASN A 471 -7.54 2.87 21.76
N PHE A 472 -8.21 2.45 22.84
CA PHE A 472 -9.47 1.72 22.75
C PHE A 472 -10.63 2.47 23.40
N THR A 473 -11.79 2.52 22.73
CA THR A 473 -13.04 3.00 23.32
C THR A 473 -14.00 1.84 23.55
N ASN A 474 -14.37 1.61 24.81
CA ASN A 474 -15.29 0.53 25.14
C ASN A 474 -16.74 0.93 24.89
N GLY A 475 -17.49 0.10 24.14
CA GLY A 475 -18.90 0.35 23.84
C GLY A 475 -19.88 -0.06 24.95
N ALA A 476 -19.44 -0.76 26.00
CA ALA A 476 -20.33 -1.23 27.06
C ALA A 476 -20.65 -0.14 28.10
N VAL A 477 -21.94 -0.04 28.44
CA VAL A 477 -22.46 0.85 29.50
C VAL A 477 -22.14 0.30 30.90
N ASP A 478 -22.24 -1.02 31.09
CA ASP A 478 -21.90 -1.70 32.34
C ASP A 478 -20.93 -2.85 32.01
N MET A 479 -19.70 -2.75 32.52
CA MET A 479 -18.64 -3.74 32.27
C MET A 479 -18.60 -4.87 33.31
N SER A 480 -19.52 -4.93 34.28
CA SER A 480 -19.51 -5.96 35.33
C SER A 480 -19.50 -7.39 34.80
N THR A 481 -20.27 -7.68 33.75
CA THR A 481 -20.25 -8.96 33.01
C THR A 481 -19.66 -8.85 31.61
N ASN A 482 -19.30 -7.64 31.19
CA ASN A 482 -18.79 -7.29 29.87
C ASN A 482 -17.41 -6.63 30.00
N ALA A 483 -16.54 -7.26 30.77
CA ALA A 483 -15.20 -6.73 31.02
C ALA A 483 -14.42 -6.61 29.70
N LEU A 484 -13.54 -5.62 29.65
CA LEU A 484 -12.47 -5.60 28.66
C LEU A 484 -11.38 -6.54 29.14
N THR A 485 -10.97 -7.49 28.31
CA THR A 485 -9.81 -8.34 28.55
C THR A 485 -8.68 -7.95 27.61
N ILE A 486 -7.52 -7.60 28.15
CA ILE A 486 -6.33 -7.29 27.36
C ILE A 486 -5.23 -8.27 27.70
N LYS A 487 -4.62 -8.87 26.69
CA LYS A 487 -3.40 -9.65 26.86
C LYS A 487 -2.31 -9.06 26.01
N GLY A 488 -1.32 -8.49 26.68
CA GLY A 488 -0.17 -7.79 26.16
C GLY A 488 0.80 -8.68 25.41
N SER A 489 1.80 -8.02 24.83
CA SER A 489 2.93 -8.62 24.13
C SER A 489 4.06 -8.92 25.13
N ASN A 490 5.28 -9.17 24.63
CA ASN A 490 6.48 -9.21 25.47
C ASN A 490 7.31 -7.91 25.33
N SER A 491 6.69 -6.84 24.82
CA SER A 491 7.29 -5.51 24.64
C SER A 491 6.64 -4.51 25.58
N ASN A 492 7.03 -3.24 25.51
CA ASN A 492 6.32 -2.21 26.27
C ASN A 492 4.92 -1.99 25.68
N ASP A 493 3.89 -2.26 26.48
CA ASP A 493 2.50 -2.06 26.09
C ASP A 493 1.89 -0.82 26.75
N GLU A 494 1.55 0.18 25.93
CA GLU A 494 0.88 1.41 26.37
C GLU A 494 -0.61 1.34 26.02
N VAL A 495 -1.47 1.25 27.04
CA VAL A 495 -2.91 1.12 26.86
C VAL A 495 -3.64 2.35 27.38
N THR A 496 -4.46 2.97 26.53
CA THR A 496 -5.44 3.99 26.92
C THR A 496 -6.85 3.48 26.71
N LEU A 497 -7.59 3.30 27.81
CA LEU A 497 -9.01 2.99 27.79
C LEU A 497 -9.85 4.26 27.88
N LYS A 498 -10.61 4.55 26.81
CA LYS A 498 -11.62 5.60 26.76
C LYS A 498 -13.01 5.04 27.01
N LEU A 499 -13.80 5.77 27.77
CA LEU A 499 -15.17 5.41 28.11
C LEU A 499 -16.18 6.12 27.21
N VAL A 500 -17.32 5.47 26.95
CA VAL A 500 -18.50 6.13 26.37
C VAL A 500 -19.27 6.88 27.44
N THR A 501 -20.00 7.93 27.06
CA THR A 501 -20.67 8.85 28.00
C THR A 501 -21.61 8.20 29.00
N ALA A 502 -22.25 7.11 28.60
CA ALA A 502 -23.20 6.38 29.43
C ALA A 502 -22.55 5.36 30.39
N THR A 503 -21.22 5.19 30.39
CA THR A 503 -20.55 4.15 31.18
C THR A 503 -20.78 4.32 32.67
N THR A 504 -21.30 3.30 33.35
CA THR A 504 -21.57 3.30 34.79
C THR A 504 -20.60 2.47 35.60
N LYS A 505 -20.13 1.34 35.05
CA LYS A 505 -19.16 0.46 35.71
C LYS A 505 -18.02 0.13 34.76
N VAL A 506 -16.79 0.26 35.26
CA VAL A 506 -15.56 -0.07 34.54
C VAL A 506 -14.99 -1.37 35.11
N LYS A 507 -14.67 -2.33 34.24
CA LYS A 507 -14.00 -3.56 34.61
C LYS A 507 -13.01 -3.97 33.54
N VAL A 508 -11.74 -4.11 33.91
CA VAL A 508 -10.69 -4.56 33.01
C VAL A 508 -9.97 -5.73 33.64
N ASP A 509 -9.84 -6.80 32.86
CA ASP A 509 -9.12 -8.02 33.22
C ASP A 509 -7.93 -8.20 32.28
N GLY A 510 -6.93 -9.00 32.68
CA GLY A 510 -5.89 -9.46 31.79
C GLY A 510 -4.47 -9.19 32.29
N ASP A 511 -3.52 -9.16 31.37
CA ASP A 511 -2.09 -9.09 31.67
C ASP A 511 -1.37 -8.36 30.54
N LEU A 512 -0.79 -7.20 30.83
CA LEU A 512 0.05 -6.42 29.91
C LEU A 512 1.52 -6.87 29.93
N GLY A 513 1.91 -7.73 30.88
CA GLY A 513 3.30 -8.09 31.07
C GLY A 513 3.93 -7.44 32.31
N ASN A 514 5.26 -7.43 32.34
CA ASN A 514 6.08 -6.93 33.45
C ASN A 514 7.27 -6.08 32.96
N GLN A 515 7.18 -5.56 31.74
CA GLN A 515 8.16 -4.67 31.16
C GLN A 515 8.02 -3.29 31.79
N SER A 516 9.12 -2.54 31.90
CA SER A 516 9.11 -1.24 32.59
C SER A 516 8.21 -0.19 31.92
N GLY A 517 7.90 -0.36 30.64
CA GLY A 517 7.02 0.51 29.88
C GLY A 517 5.56 0.07 29.84
N ASP A 518 5.18 -1.04 30.51
CA ASP A 518 3.78 -1.48 30.53
C ASP A 518 2.95 -0.52 31.38
N GLU A 519 2.08 0.23 30.72
CA GLU A 519 1.29 1.29 31.32
C GLU A 519 -0.17 1.20 30.90
N PHE A 520 -1.07 1.24 31.89
CA PHE A 520 -2.50 1.33 31.66
C PHE A 520 -3.03 2.70 32.10
N THR A 521 -3.67 3.43 31.20
CA THR A 521 -4.33 4.71 31.48
C THR A 521 -5.84 4.58 31.32
N LEU A 522 -6.59 4.94 32.36
CA LEU A 522 -8.03 5.09 32.31
C LEU A 522 -8.43 6.55 32.03
N ASP A 523 -9.05 6.79 30.89
CA ASP A 523 -9.61 8.10 30.52
C ASP A 523 -11.12 8.15 30.78
N VAL A 524 -11.49 8.80 31.88
CA VAL A 524 -12.90 8.99 32.29
C VAL A 524 -13.53 10.27 31.75
N SER A 525 -12.81 11.09 30.98
CA SER A 525 -13.22 12.45 30.60
C SER A 525 -14.59 12.53 29.91
N ASN A 526 -14.98 11.47 29.18
CA ASN A 526 -16.27 11.37 28.52
C ASN A 526 -17.41 10.88 29.43
N ALA A 527 -17.10 10.18 30.54
CA ALA A 527 -18.08 9.50 31.41
C ALA A 527 -18.12 10.09 32.84
N THR A 528 -17.79 11.36 32.98
CA THR A 528 -17.62 12.03 34.28
C THR A 528 -18.86 12.04 35.17
N ALA A 529 -20.07 11.92 34.60
CA ALA A 529 -21.33 12.03 35.34
C ALA A 529 -21.97 10.68 35.69
N THR A 530 -21.41 9.56 35.22
CA THR A 530 -22.10 8.26 35.18
C THR A 530 -21.33 7.15 35.87
N VAL A 531 -20.00 7.20 35.91
CA VAL A 531 -19.16 6.14 36.52
C VAL A 531 -19.35 6.07 38.05
N THR A 532 -19.73 4.90 38.55
CA THR A 532 -19.92 4.66 39.99
C THR A 532 -19.05 3.52 40.54
N HIS A 533 -18.46 2.69 39.68
CA HIS A 533 -17.55 1.59 40.07
C HIS A 533 -16.39 1.48 39.07
N ILE A 534 -15.18 1.29 39.59
CA ILE A 534 -13.98 1.00 38.81
C ILE A 534 -13.30 -0.23 39.43
N ASP A 535 -13.19 -1.32 38.67
CA ASP A 535 -12.49 -2.52 39.10
C ASP A 535 -11.41 -2.92 38.07
N LEU A 536 -10.15 -2.61 38.38
CA LEU A 536 -9.00 -3.00 37.58
C LEU A 536 -8.14 -4.07 38.28
N SER A 537 -8.64 -4.65 39.38
CA SER A 537 -7.86 -5.52 40.27
C SER A 537 -7.38 -6.83 39.63
N ALA A 538 -7.98 -7.21 38.50
CA ALA A 538 -7.59 -8.38 37.74
C ALA A 538 -6.53 -8.08 36.67
N LEU A 539 -6.22 -6.81 36.39
CA LEU A 539 -5.25 -6.39 35.39
C LEU A 539 -3.82 -6.40 35.97
N SER A 540 -2.96 -7.19 35.37
CA SER A 540 -1.51 -7.15 35.61
C SER A 540 -0.86 -6.13 34.67
N THR A 541 -0.08 -5.21 35.22
CA THR A 541 0.69 -4.17 34.52
C THR A 541 1.83 -3.70 35.42
N THR A 542 2.81 -2.97 34.89
CA THR A 542 3.84 -2.33 35.71
C THR A 542 3.33 -1.03 36.35
N LYS A 543 2.48 -0.28 35.63
CA LYS A 543 1.95 1.00 36.08
C LYS A 543 0.51 1.23 35.64
N GLY A 544 -0.34 1.68 36.57
CA GLY A 544 -1.67 2.19 36.27
C GLY A 544 -1.76 3.70 36.49
N ILE A 545 -2.48 4.40 35.62
CA ILE A 545 -2.82 5.81 35.74
C ILE A 545 -4.34 5.93 35.75
N ILE A 546 -4.88 6.33 36.90
CA ILE A 546 -6.31 6.38 37.17
C ILE A 546 -6.63 7.79 37.65
N ASP A 547 -7.05 8.67 36.75
CA ASP A 547 -7.50 10.01 37.12
C ASP A 547 -9.02 10.07 37.20
N ILE A 548 -9.52 10.17 38.44
CA ILE A 548 -10.95 10.29 38.73
C ILE A 548 -11.30 11.65 39.33
N SER A 549 -10.37 12.60 39.30
CA SER A 549 -10.56 13.93 39.90
C SER A 549 -11.64 14.77 39.23
N THR A 550 -12.02 14.40 38.01
CA THR A 550 -13.05 15.07 37.20
C THR A 550 -14.44 14.43 37.31
N LEU A 551 -14.57 13.31 38.02
CA LEU A 551 -15.86 12.66 38.20
C LEU A 551 -16.80 13.55 39.02
N THR A 552 -18.09 13.50 38.67
CA THR A 552 -19.18 14.21 39.35
C THR A 552 -20.27 13.28 39.88
N SER A 553 -20.29 12.02 39.43
CA SER A 553 -21.11 10.95 40.00
C SER A 553 -20.66 10.56 41.41
N ALA A 554 -21.59 10.00 42.19
CA ALA A 554 -21.24 9.34 43.45
C ALA A 554 -20.50 8.02 43.15
N LEU A 555 -19.22 7.98 43.52
CA LEU A 555 -18.35 6.83 43.33
C LEU A 555 -18.42 5.91 44.56
N ALA A 556 -18.68 4.62 44.33
CA ALA A 556 -18.81 3.63 45.40
C ALA A 556 -17.48 2.90 45.67
N ASP A 557 -16.76 2.55 44.61
CA ASP A 557 -15.45 1.92 44.72
C ASP A 557 -14.52 2.23 43.56
N VAL A 558 -13.23 2.15 43.86
CA VAL A 558 -12.11 2.17 42.92
C VAL A 558 -11.16 1.08 43.35
N LYS A 559 -10.84 0.18 42.43
CA LYS A 559 -9.74 -0.75 42.58
C LYS A 559 -8.73 -0.53 41.48
N GLY A 560 -7.49 -0.30 41.90
CA GLY A 560 -6.32 -0.23 41.07
C GLY A 560 -5.96 -1.55 40.40
N THR A 561 -4.85 -1.54 39.68
CA THR A 561 -4.25 -2.68 39.00
C THR A 561 -3.41 -3.51 39.98
N LYS A 562 -2.62 -4.46 39.47
CA LYS A 562 -1.59 -5.16 40.25
C LYS A 562 -0.20 -4.50 40.16
N GLY A 563 -0.11 -3.37 39.45
CA GLY A 563 1.11 -2.60 39.23
C GLY A 563 1.18 -1.40 40.16
N ASN A 564 2.24 -0.59 40.04
CA ASN A 564 2.34 0.63 40.83
C ASN A 564 1.37 1.68 40.27
N ASP A 565 0.31 1.97 41.00
CA ASP A 565 -0.71 2.87 40.50
C ASP A 565 -0.50 4.33 40.89
N ILE A 566 -0.96 5.23 40.03
CA ILE A 566 -1.15 6.64 40.32
C ILE A 566 -2.64 6.92 40.27
N ILE A 567 -3.24 7.08 41.44
CA ILE A 567 -4.69 7.32 41.58
C ILE A 567 -4.89 8.79 41.95
N THR A 568 -5.47 9.57 41.05
CA THR A 568 -5.74 11.00 41.25
C THR A 568 -7.19 11.22 41.65
N LEU A 569 -7.39 11.88 42.80
CA LEU A 569 -8.64 11.95 43.56
C LEU A 569 -9.16 13.39 43.63
N GLY A 570 -10.47 13.57 43.46
CA GLY A 570 -11.19 14.86 43.52
C GLY A 570 -12.24 14.90 44.65
N ASP A 571 -13.24 15.77 44.54
CA ASP A 571 -14.30 15.94 45.56
C ASP A 571 -15.13 14.68 45.79
N LYS A 572 -15.36 13.88 44.74
CA LYS A 572 -16.09 12.61 44.82
C LYS A 572 -15.33 11.47 45.48
N ALA A 573 -14.04 11.68 45.76
CA ALA A 573 -13.27 10.74 46.56
C ALA A 573 -13.51 10.92 48.07
N SER A 574 -14.24 11.95 48.50
CA SER A 574 -14.50 12.26 49.91
C SER A 574 -16.00 12.14 50.21
N THR A 575 -16.36 11.32 51.20
CA THR A 575 -17.77 11.13 51.61
C THR A 575 -17.92 11.27 53.13
N ALA A 576 -19.09 11.72 53.59
CA ALA A 576 -19.41 11.79 55.00
C ALA A 576 -19.22 10.41 55.68
N LYS A 577 -18.51 10.38 56.81
CA LYS A 577 -18.07 9.17 57.56
C LYS A 577 -17.03 8.28 56.86
N GLY A 578 -16.65 8.59 55.62
CA GLY A 578 -15.83 7.68 54.82
C GLY A 578 -16.53 6.36 54.46
N GLU A 579 -17.81 6.16 54.80
CA GLU A 579 -18.50 4.89 54.55
C GLU A 579 -19.08 4.78 53.12
N GLY A 580 -18.96 5.84 52.30
CA GLY A 580 -19.58 5.93 50.98
C GLY A 580 -18.70 5.52 49.79
N ILE A 581 -17.38 5.64 49.91
CA ILE A 581 -16.42 5.28 48.85
C ILE A 581 -15.29 4.41 49.41
N SER A 582 -14.95 3.35 48.68
CA SER A 582 -13.85 2.45 48.96
C SER A 582 -12.76 2.57 47.90
N ILE A 583 -11.60 3.13 48.25
CA ILE A 583 -10.44 3.20 47.36
C ILE A 583 -9.46 2.08 47.74
N ASP A 584 -9.05 1.33 46.75
CA ASP A 584 -8.11 0.23 46.82
C ASP A 584 -7.08 0.45 45.71
N GLY A 585 -5.82 0.65 46.06
CA GLY A 585 -4.72 0.77 45.10
C GLY A 585 -4.38 -0.56 44.40
N GLY A 586 -4.86 -1.69 44.91
CA GLY A 586 -4.50 -3.01 44.42
C GLY A 586 -3.18 -3.54 45.00
N ASP A 587 -2.41 -4.26 44.18
CA ASP A 587 -1.06 -4.70 44.53
C ASP A 587 -0.07 -3.68 43.96
N GLY A 588 1.06 -3.42 44.62
CA GLY A 588 2.08 -2.49 44.10
C GLY A 588 2.52 -1.48 45.15
N ASN A 589 3.32 -0.50 44.73
CA ASN A 589 3.64 0.69 45.51
C ASN A 589 2.86 1.87 44.95
N ASP A 590 1.68 2.11 45.51
CA ASP A 590 0.69 3.02 44.94
C ASP A 590 0.91 4.45 45.36
N THR A 591 0.50 5.39 44.53
CA THR A 591 0.55 6.83 44.81
C THR A 591 -0.84 7.42 44.72
N PHE A 592 -1.38 7.82 45.87
CA PHE A 592 -2.67 8.49 45.98
C PHE A 592 -2.46 10.01 45.92
N VAL A 593 -2.94 10.64 44.85
CA VAL A 593 -2.80 12.07 44.60
C VAL A 593 -4.12 12.78 44.89
N PHE A 594 -4.17 13.57 45.94
CA PHE A 594 -5.35 14.34 46.32
C PHE A 594 -5.31 15.73 45.72
N LYS A 595 -6.30 16.04 44.87
CA LYS A 595 -6.56 17.40 44.39
C LYS A 595 -7.21 18.22 45.50
N ASP A 596 -7.08 19.54 45.39
CA ASP A 596 -7.68 20.51 46.30
C ASP A 596 -9.20 20.41 46.42
N THR A 597 -9.84 19.83 45.41
CA THR A 597 -11.28 19.58 45.38
C THR A 597 -11.68 18.44 46.32
N ALA A 598 -10.77 17.54 46.71
CA ALA A 598 -11.02 16.45 47.67
C ALA A 598 -11.20 16.91 49.14
N LYS A 599 -11.37 18.21 49.34
CA LYS A 599 -11.54 18.87 50.62
C LYS A 599 -12.85 18.52 51.33
N VAL A 600 -12.84 18.71 52.64
CA VAL A 600 -14.03 18.80 53.47
C VAL A 600 -14.81 20.05 53.07
N THR A 601 -16.07 19.86 52.69
CA THR A 601 -16.94 20.95 52.24
C THR A 601 -17.62 21.69 53.40
N ALA A 602 -17.95 20.97 54.47
CA ALA A 602 -18.49 21.54 55.70
C ALA A 602 -18.24 20.61 56.91
N VAL A 603 -18.07 21.22 58.07
CA VAL A 603 -17.96 20.52 59.36
C VAL A 603 -19.16 20.92 60.21
N THR A 604 -20.31 20.28 59.96
CA THR A 604 -21.59 20.61 60.63
C THR A 604 -21.81 19.82 61.90
N ASP A 605 -21.38 18.56 61.90
CA ASP A 605 -21.31 17.67 63.05
C ASP A 605 -20.29 16.56 62.78
N ASP A 606 -19.92 15.89 63.84
CA ASP A 606 -18.79 14.97 63.93
C ASP A 606 -19.07 13.61 63.31
N ASN A 607 -20.35 13.33 63.06
CA ASN A 607 -20.80 12.16 62.33
C ASN A 607 -20.81 12.42 60.82
N ASN A 608 -20.42 13.59 60.34
CA ASN A 608 -20.58 13.96 58.94
C ASN A 608 -19.30 14.51 58.27
N VAL A 609 -18.14 14.35 58.91
CA VAL A 609 -16.86 14.75 58.31
C VAL A 609 -16.59 13.92 57.06
N GLU A 610 -16.30 14.61 55.96
CA GLU A 610 -15.96 14.00 54.68
C GLU A 610 -14.53 13.48 54.71
N SER A 611 -14.34 12.22 54.31
CA SER A 611 -13.01 11.63 54.17
C SER A 611 -12.95 10.65 53.01
N SER A 612 -11.76 10.51 52.44
CA SER A 612 -11.44 9.44 51.50
C SER A 612 -10.94 8.21 52.24
N VAL A 613 -11.46 7.03 51.91
CA VAL A 613 -11.05 5.78 52.58
C VAL A 613 -10.21 4.92 51.67
N ILE A 614 -8.97 4.69 52.09
CA ILE A 614 -8.02 3.77 51.45
C ILE A 614 -7.99 2.47 52.27
N LYS A 615 -8.24 1.32 51.63
CA LYS A 615 -8.35 0.02 52.33
C LYS A 615 -7.07 -0.81 52.35
N ASN A 616 -6.17 -0.62 51.39
CA ASN A 616 -5.01 -1.46 51.14
C ASN A 616 -3.68 -0.68 51.27
N PHE A 617 -3.63 0.35 52.10
CA PHE A 617 -2.42 1.18 52.21
C PHE A 617 -1.32 0.44 52.97
N THR A 618 -0.22 0.12 52.30
CA THR A 618 0.88 -0.72 52.78
C THR A 618 2.27 -0.08 52.58
N VAL A 619 3.33 -0.76 53.02
CA VAL A 619 4.71 -0.27 52.88
C VAL A 619 5.07 -0.13 51.40
N GLY A 620 5.58 1.04 51.02
CA GLY A 620 5.90 1.39 49.63
C GLY A 620 4.94 2.44 49.05
N ASP A 621 3.69 2.45 49.54
CA ASP A 621 2.67 3.40 49.10
C ASP A 621 2.97 4.84 49.52
N LYS A 622 2.35 5.77 48.81
CA LYS A 622 2.56 7.21 48.96
C LYS A 622 1.25 7.98 48.93
N ILE A 623 1.20 9.05 49.72
CA ILE A 623 0.15 10.07 49.65
C ILE A 623 0.78 11.39 49.18
N LYS A 624 0.16 12.01 48.20
CA LYS A 624 0.55 13.32 47.67
C LYS A 624 -0.65 14.26 47.70
N PHE A 625 -0.44 15.48 48.16
CA PHE A 625 -1.42 16.55 48.05
C PHE A 625 -0.94 17.56 46.99
N ASP A 626 -1.79 17.84 45.99
CA ASP A 626 -1.39 18.57 44.77
C ASP A 626 -0.86 19.99 45.08
N SER A 627 -1.43 20.64 46.10
CA SER A 627 -1.02 21.97 46.54
C SER A 627 -0.07 21.99 47.75
N PHE A 628 0.57 20.86 48.10
CA PHE A 628 1.45 20.80 49.27
C PHE A 628 2.69 21.69 49.07
N ASN A 629 2.96 22.55 50.04
CA ASN A 629 4.19 23.32 50.06
C ASN A 629 5.28 22.53 50.78
N THR A 630 6.36 22.19 50.06
CA THR A 630 7.51 21.43 50.58
C THR A 630 8.22 22.05 51.79
N THR A 631 7.95 23.32 52.15
CA THR A 631 8.46 23.93 53.39
C THR A 631 7.69 23.52 54.64
N ASN A 632 6.49 22.96 54.47
CA ASN A 632 5.65 22.49 55.58
C ASN A 632 6.09 21.11 56.05
N THR A 633 5.59 20.72 57.21
CA THR A 633 6.07 19.54 57.95
C THR A 633 4.99 18.48 58.11
N PHE A 634 5.44 17.28 58.51
CA PHE A 634 4.57 16.18 58.90
C PHE A 634 4.70 15.91 60.40
N LEU A 635 3.57 15.85 61.12
CA LEU A 635 3.52 15.53 62.55
C LEU A 635 2.67 14.29 62.80
N LEU A 636 3.15 13.37 63.64
CA LEU A 636 2.46 12.14 64.02
C LEU A 636 2.11 12.17 65.52
N ALA A 637 0.85 11.87 65.84
CA ALA A 637 0.43 11.69 67.23
C ALA A 637 1.20 10.55 67.91
N THR A 638 1.64 10.78 69.15
CA THR A 638 2.30 9.76 69.97
C THR A 638 1.24 8.94 70.70
N GLY A 639 1.05 7.68 70.27
CA GLY A 639 0.10 6.74 70.85
C GLY A 639 -1.24 6.66 70.11
N THR A 640 -2.05 5.65 70.45
CA THR A 640 -3.41 5.51 69.92
C THR A 640 -4.35 6.48 70.63
N VAL A 641 -5.17 7.18 69.86
CA VAL A 641 -6.27 7.98 70.39
C VAL A 641 -7.41 7.00 70.74
N ASP A 642 -7.58 6.71 72.03
CA ASP A 642 -8.42 5.61 72.54
C ASP A 642 -9.92 5.85 72.33
N ASP A 643 -10.69 4.78 72.13
CA ASP A 643 -12.12 4.78 71.79
C ASP A 643 -13.00 5.40 72.90
N ALA A 644 -12.53 5.37 74.16
CA ALA A 644 -13.19 5.99 75.32
C ALA A 644 -12.93 7.51 75.42
N SER A 645 -11.76 7.98 74.99
CA SER A 645 -11.51 9.39 74.62
C SER A 645 -12.08 9.74 73.24
N ALA A 646 -12.44 8.73 72.43
CA ALA A 646 -13.05 8.87 71.13
C ALA A 646 -14.58 8.83 71.15
N ILE A 647 -15.25 8.67 72.30
CA ILE A 647 -16.62 9.16 72.42
C ILE A 647 -16.61 10.69 72.28
N GLU A 648 -15.52 11.36 72.67
CA GLU A 648 -15.30 12.80 72.44
C GLU A 648 -14.65 13.11 71.08
N LEU A 649 -13.81 12.24 70.48
CA LEU A 649 -13.34 12.44 69.09
C LEU A 649 -14.35 12.04 68.00
N LYS A 650 -15.23 11.06 68.23
CA LYS A 650 -16.40 10.77 67.37
C LYS A 650 -17.46 11.86 67.47
N THR A 651 -17.31 12.80 68.41
CA THR A 651 -18.30 13.86 68.67
C THR A 651 -17.75 15.29 68.74
N LYS A 652 -16.45 15.56 68.50
CA LYS A 652 -15.92 16.95 68.52
C LYS A 652 -14.70 17.26 67.61
N PHE A 653 -14.71 17.00 66.31
CA PHE A 653 -13.96 17.79 65.31
C PHE A 653 -14.34 19.28 65.29
N VAL A 654 -15.52 19.65 65.81
CA VAL A 654 -15.96 21.05 65.93
C VAL A 654 -15.53 21.70 67.26
N ASP A 655 -15.18 20.92 68.30
CA ASP A 655 -15.08 21.44 69.69
C ASP A 655 -14.03 20.77 70.61
N ALA A 656 -13.21 19.81 70.17
CA ALA A 656 -12.21 19.13 71.01
C ALA A 656 -10.78 19.53 70.64
N ASN A 657 -10.08 20.07 71.62
CA ASN A 657 -8.68 20.43 71.54
C ASN A 657 -7.76 19.22 71.23
N ILE A 658 -7.49 18.93 69.94
CA ILE A 658 -6.42 18.00 69.50
C ILE A 658 -5.03 18.43 70.05
N THR A 659 -4.88 19.65 70.56
CA THR A 659 -3.70 20.09 71.34
C THR A 659 -3.44 19.28 72.63
N VAL A 660 -4.34 18.37 73.03
CA VAL A 660 -4.09 17.38 74.11
C VAL A 660 -3.50 16.07 73.57
N VAL A 661 -3.54 15.84 72.25
CA VAL A 661 -2.91 14.67 71.61
C VAL A 661 -1.42 14.94 71.50
N ALA A 662 -0.67 14.27 72.38
CA ALA A 662 0.78 14.35 72.39
C ALA A 662 1.35 14.06 70.98
N GLY A 663 2.32 14.86 70.54
CA GLY A 663 2.90 14.79 69.18
C GLY A 663 2.32 15.79 68.17
N LEU A 664 1.16 16.41 68.42
CA LEU A 664 0.50 17.33 67.47
C LEU A 664 0.57 18.82 67.85
N ASN A 665 1.30 19.18 68.89
CA ASN A 665 1.34 20.54 69.46
C ASN A 665 1.94 21.60 68.52
N GLY A 666 2.64 21.18 67.46
CA GLY A 666 3.35 22.04 66.51
C GLY A 666 2.70 22.18 65.14
N VAL A 667 1.51 21.62 64.93
CA VAL A 667 0.80 21.70 63.64
C VAL A 667 0.44 23.15 63.34
N VAL A 668 0.89 23.64 62.18
CA VAL A 668 0.56 24.95 61.62
C VAL A 668 -0.16 24.83 60.27
N ASN A 669 -0.48 25.98 59.68
CA ASN A 669 -1.14 26.06 58.39
C ASN A 669 -0.33 25.38 57.27
N GLY A 670 -0.99 24.48 56.55
CA GLY A 670 -0.45 23.71 55.44
C GLY A 670 0.43 22.53 55.88
N ASP A 671 0.54 22.23 57.17
CA ASP A 671 1.16 20.98 57.62
C ASP A 671 0.26 19.77 57.36
N ILE A 672 0.88 18.59 57.31
CA ILE A 672 0.19 17.31 57.34
C ILE A 672 0.30 16.76 58.76
N PHE A 673 -0.79 16.22 59.31
CA PHE A 673 -0.73 15.49 60.56
C PHE A 673 -1.46 14.15 60.49
N ALA A 674 -1.03 13.18 61.30
CA ALA A 674 -1.68 11.88 61.36
C ALA A 674 -1.90 11.39 62.80
N TYR A 675 -2.95 10.59 63.00
CA TYR A 675 -3.26 9.96 64.29
C TYR A 675 -3.96 8.61 64.09
N VAL A 676 -3.74 7.69 65.03
CA VAL A 676 -4.38 6.36 65.03
C VAL A 676 -5.62 6.40 65.92
N ASN A 677 -6.77 5.96 65.41
CA ASN A 677 -8.02 5.83 66.15
C ASN A 677 -8.60 4.41 65.94
N GLY A 678 -8.70 3.63 67.01
CA GLY A 678 -9.16 2.24 66.94
C GLY A 678 -8.23 1.36 66.10
N SER A 679 -8.74 0.85 64.97
CA SER A 679 -7.99 0.06 63.98
C SER A 679 -7.42 0.87 62.82
N ASP A 680 -7.78 2.15 62.72
CA ASP A 680 -7.57 2.94 61.52
C ASP A 680 -6.62 4.11 61.80
N THR A 681 -5.96 4.62 60.76
CA THR A 681 -5.16 5.85 60.82
C THR A 681 -5.84 6.94 60.01
N TYR A 682 -5.84 8.17 60.51
CA TYR A 682 -6.33 9.34 59.79
C TYR A 682 -5.16 10.26 59.51
N VAL A 683 -5.02 10.67 58.24
CA VAL A 683 -4.04 11.64 57.74
C VAL A 683 -4.81 12.89 57.31
N VAL A 684 -4.42 14.04 57.82
CA VAL A 684 -5.09 15.32 57.58
C VAL A 684 -4.10 16.29 56.97
N TYR A 685 -4.46 16.89 55.85
CA TYR A 685 -3.77 18.05 55.30
C TYR A 685 -4.51 19.32 55.76
N ASN A 686 -3.88 20.05 56.69
CA ASN A 686 -4.44 21.25 57.35
C ASN A 686 -4.33 22.48 56.44
N LYS A 687 -5.14 22.54 55.39
CA LYS A 687 -5.05 23.58 54.37
C LYS A 687 -5.80 24.85 54.73
N ALA A 688 -6.92 24.75 55.44
CA ALA A 688 -7.72 25.90 55.85
C ALA A 688 -6.96 26.81 56.82
N GLY A 689 -5.96 26.24 57.50
CA GLY A 689 -5.11 26.90 58.45
C GLY A 689 -5.72 26.92 59.85
N GLY A 690 -4.90 26.61 60.84
CA GLY A 690 -5.38 26.41 62.21
C GLY A 690 -4.37 25.59 63.01
N THR A 691 -4.67 25.36 64.27
CA THR A 691 -3.94 24.33 65.04
C THR A 691 -4.60 22.98 64.77
N ALA A 692 -3.96 21.87 65.15
CA ALA A 692 -4.55 20.54 64.97
C ALA A 692 -5.94 20.40 65.61
N ASN A 693 -6.38 21.30 66.51
CA ASN A 693 -7.58 21.20 67.34
C ASN A 693 -8.94 21.23 66.66
N LYS A 694 -9.00 21.45 65.35
CA LYS A 694 -10.26 21.53 64.65
C LYS A 694 -10.03 21.09 63.21
N LEU A 695 -11.02 20.40 62.64
CA LEU A 695 -11.10 20.28 61.19
C LEU A 695 -11.92 21.46 60.66
N ASP A 696 -11.43 22.07 59.60
CA ASP A 696 -12.10 23.17 58.93
C ASP A 696 -12.51 22.76 57.51
N ALA A 697 -13.49 23.49 56.97
CA ALA A 697 -13.76 23.41 55.54
C ALA A 697 -12.50 23.83 54.78
N ASP A 698 -12.19 23.13 53.68
CA ASP A 698 -10.92 23.21 52.90
C ASP A 698 -9.79 22.28 53.35
N ASP A 699 -9.84 21.66 54.53
CA ASP A 699 -8.91 20.59 54.89
C ASP A 699 -9.17 19.32 54.08
N ILE A 700 -8.16 18.47 53.90
CA ILE A 700 -8.32 17.14 53.26
C ILE A 700 -8.09 16.07 54.32
N VAL A 701 -9.06 15.16 54.47
CA VAL A 701 -9.00 14.06 55.44
C VAL A 701 -8.96 12.73 54.70
N VAL A 702 -7.91 11.94 54.97
CA VAL A 702 -7.70 10.61 54.40
C VAL A 702 -7.71 9.60 55.54
N LYS A 703 -8.59 8.60 55.43
CA LYS A 703 -8.67 7.45 56.33
C LYS A 703 -7.96 6.25 55.71
N LEU A 704 -6.97 5.73 56.43
CA LEU A 704 -6.29 4.47 56.14
C LEU A 704 -6.95 3.38 56.98
N ALA A 705 -7.84 2.61 56.37
CA ALA A 705 -8.66 1.62 57.06
C ALA A 705 -7.85 0.38 57.42
N GLY A 706 -8.00 -0.10 58.67
CA GLY A 706 -7.34 -1.30 59.17
C GLY A 706 -5.83 -1.17 59.39
N VAL A 707 -5.30 0.05 59.35
CA VAL A 707 -3.87 0.36 59.41
C VAL A 707 -3.56 1.23 60.62
N LYS A 708 -2.50 0.88 61.36
CA LYS A 708 -1.99 1.63 62.51
C LYS A 708 -0.55 2.07 62.29
N VAL A 709 -0.38 3.35 61.94
CA VAL A 709 0.95 3.97 61.80
C VAL A 709 1.70 3.96 63.14
N GLY A 710 2.99 3.61 63.09
CA GLY A 710 3.84 3.36 64.26
C GLY A 710 3.84 1.91 64.73
N THR A 711 2.90 1.08 64.26
CA THR A 711 2.82 -0.37 64.57
C THR A 711 2.91 -1.26 63.34
N ASP A 712 2.22 -0.92 62.25
CA ASP A 712 2.24 -1.70 61.01
C ASP A 712 3.35 -1.20 60.06
N PHE A 713 3.50 0.13 59.96
CA PHE A 713 4.58 0.83 59.25
C PHE A 713 4.73 2.26 59.81
N ASN A 714 5.75 3.00 59.38
CA ASN A 714 5.89 4.43 59.67
C ASN A 714 5.57 5.29 58.44
N LEU A 715 5.15 6.53 58.67
CA LEU A 715 5.00 7.53 57.62
C LEU A 715 6.20 8.48 57.62
N GLN A 716 6.78 8.74 56.44
CA GLN A 716 7.89 9.67 56.26
C GLN A 716 7.60 10.66 55.13
N LEU A 717 7.71 11.95 55.44
CA LEU A 717 7.60 13.01 54.44
C LEU A 717 8.93 13.15 53.69
N THR A 718 8.93 12.84 52.39
CA THR A 718 10.10 12.96 51.51
C THR A 718 9.70 13.71 50.25
N ASN A 719 10.40 14.79 49.91
CA ASN A 719 10.13 15.60 48.70
C ASN A 719 8.67 16.02 48.50
N GLY A 720 7.93 16.25 49.59
CA GLY A 720 6.51 16.65 49.54
C GLY A 720 5.51 15.49 49.37
N GLU A 721 5.97 14.24 49.42
CA GLU A 721 5.14 13.04 49.40
C GLU A 721 5.27 12.31 50.74
N LEU A 722 4.17 11.74 51.23
CA LEU A 722 4.14 10.99 52.49
C LEU A 722 4.24 9.49 52.18
N HIS A 723 5.39 8.90 52.50
CA HIS A 723 5.72 7.51 52.18
C HIS A 723 5.42 6.58 53.36
N ALA A 724 4.78 5.45 53.09
CA ALA A 724 4.73 4.32 54.00
C ALA A 724 6.07 3.56 53.95
N VAL A 725 6.77 3.48 55.07
CA VAL A 725 8.08 2.85 55.19
C VAL A 725 8.08 1.81 56.31
N ALA A 726 8.86 0.74 56.14
CA ALA A 726 8.98 -0.29 57.16
C ALA A 726 9.47 0.28 58.51
N ILE A 727 9.03 -0.32 59.61
CA ILE A 727 9.54 -0.01 60.95
C ILE A 727 10.96 -0.58 61.05
N ALA A 728 11.90 0.27 61.44
CA ALA A 728 13.33 -0.06 61.57
C ALA A 728 13.63 -0.96 62.77
#